data_AF-A0A0J8FUR7-F1
#
_entry.id   AF-A0A0J8FUR7-F1
#
_cell.length_a   1.000
_cell.length_b   1.000
_cell.length_c   1.000
_cell.angle_alpha   90.00
_cell.angle_beta   90.00
_cell.angle_gamma   90.00
#
_symmetry.space_group_name_H-M   'P 1'
#
loop_
_entity.id
_entity.type
_entity.pdbx_description
1 polymer ?
#
loop_
_entity_poly.entity_id
_entity_poly.type
_entity_poly.pdbx_seq_one_letter_code
_entity_poly.pdbx_strand_id
1 'polypeptide(L)'
;MPPNSIAQALGQSAQTTSGRQAFRAGSGAGYQAARIARPDAPDNSLADSMRNFVRAGGDVFGSYDANQQVQGKERANEIIRKLNPEERRTAREQGVLLYQDDPYAMRHLNELTGSNAANELDQEVQGMVTRGELKTRKELDEYRATRLQEGAKSFAEMSGIDPEDGDYQRGFNASITQRNAAVVDQFGRRKSEEFQVNAGIQSRSDLGSLLSDPAFMRTPEAATVMAGYINNGLQTGIIPTTSAAMELLRGSLQDATARDGGVSLLGNIGNQQVNIGGQMVNITDVVGADAMENFKAKAAHFEQSTKADRVEQFHGKLSGIMAGTDTVGALSALDKLHAQTVGATPTDVMTPERQAILSSREQLLQRQRVETAKYQVEAVKIGQKQNRLAALDEAWGRKLNGEMVSVDPKLLPTNELTGNFTPEDEANYANLKMNQIASWDLPENQKTNLMLQYVKADRKDGPFRKIMGEFVDGASAEWEGAVISGATQQNYPKLDRLRELSKADPVSVAMLYPDKADLVAKLNAMDRYGIDMSVAVEAEKAQSKLTREERNAQDKDYASTIRKSRSAMQYMPAEMSEMALTIYKANLALTGNASAAKDAVETFVATNTAQFKTSGEPMGAIFKTEILMDPNDVTSWKAGQTAVQAKLDAFSQAHPEVATGGAFVVSRNSQLYIQTLNGRVEPLHMQDIRDENARKVAQEREDAKLREQADIKRSQEGWEKDPMLVERQIREYKQTQQKPK
;
A
#
# COMPACT_ATOMS: atom_id res chain seq x y z
N MET A 1 -68.88 25.52 82.05
CA MET A 1 -69.19 24.59 80.93
C MET A 1 -70.60 24.87 80.43
N PRO A 2 -70.72 25.28 79.16
CA PRO A 2 -71.63 24.65 78.19
C PRO A 2 -70.84 24.14 76.95
N PRO A 3 -71.43 23.35 76.04
CA PRO A 3 -70.77 22.23 75.37
C PRO A 3 -70.01 22.58 74.08
N ASN A 4 -69.00 21.76 73.80
CA ASN A 4 -68.04 21.83 72.70
C ASN A 4 -68.70 21.51 71.33
N SER A 5 -69.02 22.55 70.55
CA SER A 5 -69.68 22.47 69.23
C SER A 5 -68.84 21.78 68.14
N ILE A 6 -67.53 21.62 68.36
CA ILE A 6 -66.61 20.97 67.42
C ILE A 6 -66.80 19.44 67.42
N ALA A 7 -67.09 18.84 68.57
CA ALA A 7 -67.32 17.39 68.68
C ALA A 7 -68.66 16.96 68.05
N GLN A 8 -69.68 17.83 68.09
CA GLN A 8 -70.98 17.57 67.46
C GLN A 8 -70.95 17.70 65.94
N ALA A 9 -70.14 18.62 65.40
CA ALA A 9 -69.96 18.80 63.96
C ALA A 9 -69.18 17.63 63.31
N LEU A 10 -68.25 17.01 64.05
CA LEU A 10 -67.49 15.83 63.60
C LEU A 10 -68.34 14.55 63.57
N GLY A 11 -69.42 14.47 64.36
CA GLY A 11 -70.33 13.31 64.35
C GLY A 11 -71.28 13.26 63.15
N GLN A 12 -71.63 14.41 62.56
CA GLN A 12 -72.58 14.47 61.42
C GLN A 12 -71.92 14.22 60.05
N SER A 13 -70.59 14.39 59.93
CA SER A 13 -69.88 14.15 58.68
C SER A 13 -69.64 12.66 58.38
N ALA A 14 -69.76 11.78 59.37
CA ALA A 14 -69.64 10.32 59.20
C ALA A 14 -70.85 9.67 58.49
N GLN A 15 -71.96 10.39 58.30
CA GLN A 15 -73.20 9.86 57.70
C GLN A 15 -73.45 10.23 56.23
N THR A 16 -72.60 11.02 55.57
CA THR A 16 -72.86 11.50 54.19
C THR A 16 -71.91 10.98 53.12
N THR A 17 -71.05 10.01 53.44
CA THR A 17 -70.19 9.27 52.49
C THR A 17 -70.95 8.18 51.72
N SER A 18 -72.05 8.53 51.05
CA SER A 18 -72.66 7.63 50.06
C SER A 18 -73.21 8.40 48.87
N GLY A 19 -72.43 8.40 47.79
CA GLY A 19 -72.93 8.62 46.44
C GLY A 19 -72.64 10.00 45.85
N ARG A 20 -71.47 10.16 45.23
CA ARG A 20 -71.31 11.11 44.11
C ARG A 20 -70.56 10.47 42.95
N GLN A 21 -71.36 10.08 41.95
CA GLN A 21 -70.97 9.78 40.58
C GLN A 21 -70.40 11.03 39.88
N ALA A 22 -69.47 10.78 38.97
CA ALA A 22 -68.74 11.75 38.18
C ALA A 22 -69.65 12.65 37.31
N PHE A 23 -69.34 13.95 37.27
CA PHE A 23 -69.93 14.89 36.32
C PHE A 23 -69.21 14.81 34.96
N ARG A 24 -69.96 14.52 33.90
CA ARG A 24 -69.59 14.74 32.50
C ARG A 24 -70.07 16.13 32.04
N ALA A 25 -69.27 16.76 31.19
CA ALA A 25 -69.55 18.04 30.57
C ALA A 25 -70.74 17.99 29.60
N GLY A 26 -71.55 19.06 29.56
CA GLY A 26 -72.62 19.20 28.57
C GLY A 26 -73.45 20.48 28.66
N SER A 27 -73.37 21.25 27.56
CA SER A 27 -74.33 22.23 27.00
C SER A 27 -74.67 23.52 27.77
N GLY A 28 -74.50 24.63 27.05
CA GLY A 28 -74.91 25.97 27.47
C GLY A 28 -76.41 26.26 27.25
N ALA A 29 -76.88 27.19 28.08
CA ALA A 29 -78.10 28.00 27.98
C ALA A 29 -77.84 29.19 28.92
N GLY A 30 -78.21 30.44 28.67
CA GLY A 30 -78.99 31.11 27.64
C GLY A 30 -79.16 32.56 28.13
N TYR A 31 -79.76 33.45 27.34
CA TYR A 31 -80.30 34.70 27.89
C TYR A 31 -81.50 35.16 27.05
N GLN A 32 -82.68 35.21 27.67
CA GLN A 32 -83.85 35.95 27.19
C GLN A 32 -84.46 36.70 28.37
N ALA A 33 -84.55 38.02 28.23
CA ALA A 33 -85.13 38.92 29.23
C ALA A 33 -86.67 38.89 29.19
N ALA A 34 -87.29 38.78 30.37
CA ALA A 34 -88.73 38.87 30.55
C ALA A 34 -89.21 40.32 30.41
N ARG A 35 -90.26 40.54 29.58
CA ARG A 35 -90.94 41.84 29.45
C ARG A 35 -92.01 41.97 30.53
N ILE A 36 -91.98 43.09 31.24
CA ILE A 36 -92.99 43.50 32.24
C ILE A 36 -94.21 44.05 31.48
N ALA A 37 -95.38 43.45 31.68
CA ALA A 37 -96.64 43.98 31.17
C ALA A 37 -97.22 45.03 32.15
N ARG A 38 -97.62 46.19 31.61
CA ARG A 38 -98.38 47.23 32.32
C ARG A 38 -99.83 46.79 32.48
N PRO A 39 -100.52 47.10 33.59
CA PRO A 39 -101.96 46.97 33.69
C PRO A 39 -102.68 48.25 33.23
N ASP A 40 -103.75 48.08 32.46
CA ASP A 40 -104.75 49.10 32.16
C ASP A 40 -105.95 48.97 33.12
N ALA A 41 -106.54 50.13 33.41
CA ALA A 41 -107.84 50.43 34.03
C ALA A 41 -107.87 50.85 35.52
N PRO A 42 -108.65 51.92 35.86
CA PRO A 42 -108.56 52.62 37.13
C PRO A 42 -109.67 52.22 38.10
N ASP A 43 -109.35 52.06 39.38
CA ASP A 43 -110.34 52.22 40.45
C ASP A 43 -109.67 52.82 41.69
N ASN A 44 -110.15 54.00 42.05
CA ASN A 44 -109.65 54.84 43.13
C ASN A 44 -110.11 54.28 44.49
N SER A 45 -109.27 53.46 45.13
CA SER A 45 -109.44 53.02 46.52
C SER A 45 -108.18 53.42 47.31
N LEU A 46 -108.35 54.35 48.25
CA LEU A 46 -107.28 54.83 49.13
C LEU A 46 -106.60 53.68 49.90
N ALA A 47 -107.36 52.62 50.20
CA ALA A 47 -106.87 51.41 50.87
C ALA A 47 -105.92 50.56 49.99
N ASP A 48 -106.18 50.48 48.68
CA ASP A 48 -105.30 49.76 47.74
C ASP A 48 -104.05 50.59 47.40
N SER A 49 -104.14 51.92 47.38
CA SER A 49 -102.95 52.78 47.28
C SER A 49 -102.02 52.65 48.50
N MET A 50 -102.53 52.44 49.71
CA MET A 50 -101.70 52.19 50.90
C MET A 50 -101.08 50.79 50.91
N ARG A 51 -101.81 49.73 50.52
CA ARG A 51 -101.23 48.38 50.41
C ARG A 51 -100.18 48.30 49.30
N ASN A 52 -100.41 48.95 48.16
CA ASN A 52 -99.44 49.03 47.08
C ASN A 52 -98.25 49.93 47.45
N PHE A 53 -98.44 50.97 48.27
CA PHE A 53 -97.34 51.78 48.83
C PHE A 53 -96.47 50.98 49.82
N VAL A 54 -97.08 50.13 50.67
CA VAL A 54 -96.33 49.29 51.62
C VAL A 54 -95.62 48.12 50.92
N ARG A 55 -96.24 47.48 49.92
CA ARG A 55 -95.60 46.43 49.12
C ARG A 55 -94.51 46.98 48.19
N ALA A 56 -94.76 48.10 47.50
CA ALA A 56 -93.72 48.79 46.74
C ALA A 56 -92.60 49.31 47.66
N GLY A 57 -92.92 49.73 48.90
CA GLY A 57 -91.93 50.11 49.90
C GLY A 57 -91.00 48.96 50.30
N GLY A 58 -91.51 47.73 50.41
CA GLY A 58 -90.71 46.53 50.71
C GLY A 58 -89.84 46.06 49.54
N ASP A 59 -90.37 46.05 48.31
CA ASP A 59 -89.63 45.63 47.11
C ASP A 59 -88.60 46.69 46.66
N VAL A 60 -88.89 47.97 46.86
CA VAL A 60 -87.92 49.07 46.65
C VAL A 60 -86.83 49.04 47.72
N PHE A 61 -87.15 48.73 48.98
CA PHE A 61 -86.14 48.62 50.03
C PHE A 61 -85.23 47.39 49.84
N GLY A 62 -85.78 46.25 49.42
CA GLY A 62 -84.99 45.04 49.12
C GLY A 62 -84.09 45.20 47.88
N SER A 63 -84.59 45.85 46.81
CA SER A 63 -83.77 46.16 45.63
C SER A 63 -82.74 47.26 45.89
N TYR A 64 -83.06 48.24 46.74
CA TYR A 64 -82.11 49.25 47.21
C TYR A 64 -81.00 48.63 48.06
N ASP A 65 -81.34 47.78 49.03
CA ASP A 65 -80.36 47.07 49.86
C ASP A 65 -79.44 46.17 49.01
N ALA A 66 -80.01 45.40 48.07
CA ALA A 66 -79.23 44.58 47.15
C ALA A 66 -78.29 45.43 46.27
N ASN A 67 -78.75 46.58 45.77
CA ASN A 67 -77.92 47.49 44.99
C ASN A 67 -76.81 48.14 45.85
N GLN A 68 -77.10 48.49 47.11
CA GLN A 68 -76.10 49.02 48.04
C GLN A 68 -75.06 47.95 48.42
N GLN A 69 -75.45 46.69 48.56
CA GLN A 69 -74.51 45.59 48.76
C GLN A 69 -73.59 45.40 47.54
N VAL A 70 -74.11 45.48 46.31
CA VAL A 70 -73.29 45.38 45.09
C VAL A 70 -72.33 46.57 44.97
N GLN A 71 -72.82 47.80 45.17
CA GLN A 71 -71.97 49.00 45.15
C GLN A 71 -70.93 48.97 46.28
N GLY A 72 -71.32 48.53 47.48
CA GLY A 72 -70.42 48.34 48.61
C GLY A 72 -69.28 47.36 48.29
N LYS A 73 -69.57 46.25 47.60
CA LYS A 73 -68.53 45.32 47.12
C LYS A 73 -67.58 45.96 46.11
N GLU A 74 -68.11 46.71 45.15
CA GLU A 74 -67.28 47.40 44.15
C GLU A 74 -66.36 48.43 44.80
N ARG A 75 -66.89 49.21 45.75
CA ARG A 75 -66.14 50.20 46.53
C ARG A 75 -65.09 49.54 47.42
N ALA A 76 -65.42 48.46 48.10
CA ALA A 76 -64.47 47.68 48.90
C ALA A 76 -63.30 47.14 48.05
N ASN A 77 -63.59 46.61 46.87
CA ASN A 77 -62.58 46.16 45.91
C ASN A 77 -61.70 47.31 45.41
N GLU A 78 -62.30 48.48 45.18
CA GLU A 78 -61.56 49.68 44.78
C GLU A 78 -60.56 50.12 45.85
N ILE A 79 -60.95 50.08 47.13
CA ILE A 79 -60.07 50.37 48.26
C ILE A 79 -58.89 49.39 48.30
N ILE A 80 -59.15 48.08 48.22
CA ILE A 80 -58.08 47.05 48.23
C ILE A 80 -57.14 47.20 47.04
N ARG A 81 -57.65 47.60 45.88
CA ARG A 81 -56.84 47.80 44.67
C ARG A 81 -55.97 49.05 44.75
N LYS A 82 -56.45 50.13 45.38
CA LYS A 82 -55.80 51.44 45.39
C LYS A 82 -54.83 51.64 46.55
N LEU A 83 -55.09 51.02 47.70
CA LEU A 83 -54.36 51.28 48.93
C LEU A 83 -53.76 49.97 49.45
N ASN A 84 -52.47 50.01 49.75
CA ASN A 84 -51.81 48.90 50.44
C ASN A 84 -52.28 48.81 51.91
N PRO A 85 -51.99 47.71 52.65
CA PRO A 85 -52.46 47.55 54.03
C PRO A 85 -52.09 48.70 54.99
N GLU A 86 -50.88 49.25 54.90
CA GLU A 86 -50.40 50.33 55.78
C GLU A 86 -51.07 51.68 55.44
N GLU A 87 -51.27 51.96 54.16
CA GLU A 87 -52.03 53.10 53.67
C GLU A 87 -53.50 53.01 54.07
N ARG A 88 -54.09 51.81 54.02
CA ARG A 88 -55.47 51.55 54.48
C ARG A 88 -55.61 51.80 55.97
N ARG A 89 -54.65 51.33 56.78
CA ARG A 89 -54.61 51.58 58.23
C ARG A 89 -54.48 53.07 58.53
N THR A 90 -53.52 53.75 57.93
CA THR A 90 -53.27 55.17 58.14
C THR A 90 -54.48 56.01 57.71
N ALA A 91 -55.06 55.71 56.54
CA ALA A 91 -56.25 56.40 56.05
C ALA A 91 -57.47 56.17 56.95
N ARG A 92 -57.60 54.97 57.51
CA ARG A 92 -58.67 54.64 58.46
C ARG A 92 -58.50 55.35 59.79
N GLU A 93 -57.28 55.38 60.35
CA GLU A 93 -56.94 56.06 61.60
C GLU A 93 -57.12 57.59 61.48
N GLN A 94 -56.79 58.16 60.32
CA GLN A 94 -56.95 59.58 60.01
C GLN A 94 -58.38 59.98 59.59
N GLY A 95 -59.28 59.00 59.42
CA GLY A 95 -60.66 59.26 59.00
C GLY A 95 -60.81 59.69 57.53
N VAL A 96 -59.84 59.36 56.67
CA VAL A 96 -59.77 59.75 55.25
C VAL A 96 -59.84 58.56 54.28
N LEU A 97 -60.22 57.37 54.77
CA LEU A 97 -60.35 56.18 53.93
C LEU A 97 -61.48 56.39 52.91
N LEU A 98 -61.26 55.98 51.65
CA LEU A 98 -62.31 56.06 50.63
C LEU A 98 -63.57 55.30 51.11
N TYR A 99 -64.73 55.93 51.00
CA TYR A 99 -66.04 55.35 51.36
C TYR A 99 -66.16 54.92 52.84
N GLN A 100 -65.41 55.55 53.75
CA GLN A 100 -65.44 55.24 55.19
C GLN A 100 -66.82 55.48 55.84
N ASP A 101 -67.63 56.35 55.24
CA ASP A 101 -69.00 56.68 55.63
C ASP A 101 -70.04 55.66 55.13
N ASP A 102 -69.67 54.75 54.21
CA ASP A 102 -70.54 53.71 53.67
C ASP A 102 -70.40 52.39 54.48
N PRO A 103 -71.42 52.00 55.27
CA PRO A 103 -71.35 50.79 56.08
C PRO A 103 -71.28 49.49 55.26
N TYR A 104 -71.84 49.46 54.03
CA TYR A 104 -71.78 48.28 53.17
C TYR A 104 -70.37 48.11 52.57
N ALA A 105 -69.74 49.22 52.19
CA ALA A 105 -68.36 49.21 51.70
C ALA A 105 -67.37 48.77 52.80
N MET A 106 -67.52 49.30 54.03
CA MET A 106 -66.65 48.95 55.15
C MET A 106 -66.81 47.48 55.61
N ARG A 107 -68.05 46.97 55.66
CA ARG A 107 -68.32 45.55 55.93
C ARG A 107 -67.65 44.63 54.90
N HIS A 108 -67.85 44.89 53.61
CA HIS A 108 -67.23 44.08 52.57
C HIS A 108 -65.71 44.25 52.52
N LEU A 109 -65.18 45.43 52.85
CA LEU A 109 -63.74 45.64 52.98
C LEU A 109 -63.14 44.79 54.09
N ASN A 110 -63.78 44.72 55.26
CA ASN A 110 -63.33 43.88 56.37
C ASN A 110 -63.45 42.39 56.03
N GLU A 111 -64.56 41.95 55.45
CA GLU A 111 -64.74 40.57 54.95
C GLU A 111 -63.67 40.18 53.91
N LEU A 112 -63.41 41.04 52.92
CA LEU A 112 -62.38 40.79 51.90
C LEU A 112 -60.97 40.80 52.48
N THR A 113 -60.69 41.68 53.44
CA THR A 113 -59.40 41.73 54.13
C THR A 113 -59.16 40.45 54.93
N GLY A 114 -60.20 39.94 55.62
CA GLY A 114 -60.15 38.64 56.29
C GLY A 114 -59.94 37.48 55.30
N SER A 115 -60.70 37.45 54.21
CA SER A 115 -60.58 36.41 53.17
C SER A 115 -59.19 36.39 52.52
N ASN A 116 -58.64 37.55 52.17
CA ASN A 116 -57.31 37.66 51.57
C ASN A 116 -56.21 37.20 52.53
N ALA A 117 -56.26 37.64 53.79
CA ALA A 117 -55.31 37.20 54.82
C ALA A 117 -55.32 35.67 54.98
N ALA A 118 -56.51 35.09 54.99
CA ALA A 118 -56.68 33.66 55.17
C ALA A 118 -56.16 32.86 53.95
N ASN A 119 -56.35 33.38 52.73
CA ASN A 119 -55.81 32.78 51.51
C ASN A 119 -54.28 32.88 51.45
N GLU A 120 -53.69 34.00 51.86
CA GLU A 120 -52.23 34.20 51.88
C GLU A 120 -51.55 33.25 52.86
N LEU A 121 -52.11 33.09 54.07
CA LEU A 121 -51.63 32.12 55.06
C LEU A 121 -51.73 30.67 54.56
N ASP A 122 -52.83 30.30 53.89
CA ASP A 122 -52.93 28.96 53.31
C ASP A 122 -51.92 28.76 52.15
N GLN A 123 -51.65 29.77 51.33
CA GLN A 123 -50.62 29.70 50.29
C GLN A 123 -49.22 29.51 50.88
N GLU A 124 -48.90 30.18 51.98
CA GLU A 124 -47.66 29.96 52.74
C GLU A 124 -47.54 28.50 53.16
N VAL A 125 -48.58 27.95 53.81
CA VAL A 125 -48.62 26.56 54.26
C VAL A 125 -48.51 25.59 53.06
N GLN A 126 -49.22 25.84 51.96
CA GLN A 126 -49.11 25.03 50.73
C GLN A 126 -47.69 25.08 50.15
N GLY A 127 -47.01 26.23 50.21
CA GLY A 127 -45.61 26.38 49.83
C GLY A 127 -44.68 25.49 50.66
N MET A 128 -44.86 25.46 51.98
CA MET A 128 -44.09 24.60 52.88
C MET A 128 -44.36 23.11 52.63
N VAL A 129 -45.62 22.75 52.37
CA VAL A 129 -46.00 21.38 51.96
C VAL A 129 -45.34 21.00 50.64
N THR A 130 -45.21 21.92 49.70
CA THR A 130 -44.57 21.68 48.38
C THR A 130 -43.04 21.56 48.50
N ARG A 131 -42.42 22.25 49.47
CA ARG A 131 -40.98 22.14 49.76
C ARG A 131 -40.61 20.97 50.67
N GLY A 132 -41.53 20.51 51.51
CA GLY A 132 -41.36 19.30 52.34
C GLY A 132 -40.86 19.58 53.74
N GLU A 133 -41.04 20.81 54.16
CA GLU A 133 -40.62 21.28 55.47
C GLU A 133 -41.48 20.63 56.58
N LEU A 134 -42.71 20.23 56.26
CA LEU A 134 -43.63 19.52 57.14
C LEU A 134 -43.58 18.02 56.86
N LYS A 135 -43.22 17.21 57.85
CA LYS A 135 -42.96 15.77 57.67
C LYS A 135 -44.16 14.91 58.00
N THR A 136 -44.95 15.31 58.99
CA THR A 136 -46.11 14.54 59.46
C THR A 136 -47.41 15.31 59.33
N ARG A 137 -48.52 14.57 59.32
CA ARG A 137 -49.85 15.17 59.30
C ARG A 137 -50.11 16.01 60.55
N LYS A 138 -49.65 15.53 61.70
CA LYS A 138 -49.79 16.24 62.97
C LYS A 138 -49.05 17.58 62.95
N GLU A 139 -47.82 17.60 62.44
CA GLU A 139 -47.04 18.84 62.26
C GLU A 139 -47.75 19.84 61.33
N LEU A 140 -48.35 19.35 60.24
CA LEU A 140 -49.13 20.20 59.32
C LEU A 140 -50.32 20.83 60.03
N ASP A 141 -51.11 20.04 60.75
CA ASP A 141 -52.32 20.53 61.42
C ASP A 141 -51.96 21.50 62.57
N GLU A 142 -50.91 21.22 63.35
CA GLU A 142 -50.42 22.09 64.43
C GLU A 142 -49.84 23.41 63.90
N TYR A 143 -48.98 23.34 62.86
CA TYR A 143 -48.39 24.53 62.25
C TYR A 143 -49.47 25.41 61.64
N ARG A 144 -50.40 24.83 60.88
CA ARG A 144 -51.50 25.57 60.26
C ARG A 144 -52.42 26.20 61.30
N ALA A 145 -52.79 25.48 62.36
CA ALA A 145 -53.63 26.02 63.43
C ALA A 145 -52.97 27.22 64.12
N THR A 146 -51.69 27.09 64.48
CA THR A 146 -50.90 28.16 65.09
C THR A 146 -50.81 29.36 64.16
N ARG A 147 -50.48 29.11 62.88
CA ARG A 147 -50.23 30.17 61.92
C ARG A 147 -51.48 30.91 61.48
N LEU A 148 -52.63 30.23 61.40
CA LEU A 148 -53.92 30.88 61.19
C LEU A 148 -54.32 31.75 62.39
N GLN A 149 -54.05 31.32 63.62
CA GLN A 149 -54.36 32.09 64.83
C GLN A 149 -53.49 33.35 64.95
N GLU A 150 -52.16 33.21 64.78
CA GLU A 150 -51.23 34.34 64.81
C GLU A 150 -51.43 35.28 63.61
N GLY A 151 -51.62 34.69 62.42
CA GLY A 151 -51.82 35.43 61.19
C GLY A 151 -53.12 36.23 61.18
N ALA A 152 -54.24 35.66 61.62
CA ALA A 152 -55.51 36.40 61.73
C ALA A 152 -55.34 37.69 62.54
N LYS A 153 -54.69 37.59 63.69
CA LYS A 153 -54.44 38.75 64.56
C LYS A 153 -53.51 39.76 63.89
N SER A 154 -52.39 39.31 63.32
CA SER A 154 -51.41 40.17 62.68
C SER A 154 -51.98 40.92 61.46
N PHE A 155 -52.72 40.23 60.59
CA PHE A 155 -53.30 40.84 59.39
C PHE A 155 -54.44 41.83 59.71
N ALA A 156 -55.24 41.55 60.75
CA ALA A 156 -56.25 42.48 61.25
C ALA A 156 -55.60 43.76 61.79
N GLU A 157 -54.59 43.63 62.66
CA GLU A 157 -53.85 44.76 63.25
C GLU A 157 -53.14 45.61 62.18
N MET A 158 -52.50 44.96 61.19
CA MET A 158 -51.87 45.66 60.06
C MET A 158 -52.87 46.47 59.22
N SER A 159 -54.12 46.02 59.16
CA SER A 159 -55.19 46.69 58.41
C SER A 159 -55.98 47.68 59.27
N GLY A 160 -55.60 47.87 60.54
CA GLY A 160 -56.35 48.70 61.49
C GLY A 160 -57.78 48.18 61.71
N ILE A 161 -57.96 46.85 61.76
CA ILE A 161 -59.21 46.17 62.10
C ILE A 161 -59.02 45.52 63.48
N ASP A 162 -60.05 45.54 64.33
CA ASP A 162 -60.07 44.72 65.54
C ASP A 162 -60.04 43.23 65.12
N PRO A 163 -59.08 42.42 65.60
CA PRO A 163 -59.07 40.98 65.33
C PRO A 163 -60.40 40.27 65.64
N GLU A 164 -61.19 40.78 66.59
CA GLU A 164 -62.50 40.21 66.97
C GLU A 164 -63.68 40.81 66.18
N ASP A 165 -63.41 41.66 65.17
CA ASP A 165 -64.44 42.21 64.29
C ASP A 165 -65.23 41.10 63.58
N GLY A 166 -66.56 41.12 63.74
CA GLY A 166 -67.42 40.05 63.27
C GLY A 166 -67.46 39.88 61.74
N ASP A 167 -67.23 40.94 60.98
CA ASP A 167 -67.20 40.90 59.51
C ASP A 167 -65.82 40.42 59.00
N TYR A 168 -64.72 40.86 59.63
CA TYR A 168 -63.39 40.30 59.39
C TYR A 168 -63.33 38.80 59.69
N GLN A 169 -63.82 38.38 60.85
CA GLN A 169 -63.87 36.96 61.23
C GLN A 169 -64.76 36.14 60.29
N ARG A 170 -65.85 36.71 59.77
CA ARG A 170 -66.67 36.05 58.75
C ARG A 170 -65.90 35.82 57.46
N GLY A 171 -65.13 36.81 57.02
CA GLY A 171 -64.26 36.71 55.85
C GLY A 171 -63.11 35.72 56.04
N PHE A 172 -62.41 35.80 57.17
CA PHE A 172 -61.26 34.95 57.48
C PHE A 172 -61.62 33.46 57.59
N ASN A 173 -62.74 33.17 58.25
CA ASN A 173 -63.26 31.82 58.43
C ASN A 173 -64.10 31.33 57.23
N ALA A 174 -64.28 32.14 56.19
CA ALA A 174 -65.01 31.74 55.00
C ALA A 174 -64.35 30.52 54.34
N SER A 175 -65.16 29.51 54.01
CA SER A 175 -64.74 28.30 53.31
C SER A 175 -63.59 27.52 53.98
N ILE A 176 -63.41 27.67 55.30
CA ILE A 176 -62.30 27.06 56.06
C ILE A 176 -62.18 25.54 55.83
N THR A 177 -63.30 24.83 55.72
CA THR A 177 -63.33 23.38 55.46
C THR A 177 -62.77 23.02 54.10
N GLN A 178 -63.14 23.76 53.04
CA GLN A 178 -62.67 23.50 51.67
C GLN A 178 -61.17 23.83 51.55
N ARG A 179 -60.76 24.96 52.13
CA ARG A 179 -59.36 25.38 52.17
C ARG A 179 -58.49 24.39 52.94
N ASN A 180 -58.98 23.87 54.07
CA ASN A 180 -58.29 22.81 54.80
C ASN A 180 -58.13 21.55 53.94
N ALA A 181 -59.20 21.05 53.33
CA ALA A 181 -59.14 19.87 52.47
C ALA A 181 -58.10 20.02 51.33
N ALA A 182 -57.98 21.21 50.73
CA ALA A 182 -56.99 21.45 49.67
C ALA A 182 -55.53 21.29 50.14
N VAL A 183 -55.16 21.88 51.29
CA VAL A 183 -53.81 21.76 51.86
C VAL A 183 -53.49 20.31 52.21
N VAL A 184 -54.49 19.62 52.75
CA VAL A 184 -54.44 18.22 53.17
C VAL A 184 -54.24 17.28 51.98
N ASP A 185 -55.00 17.47 50.91
CA ASP A 185 -54.89 16.68 49.69
C ASP A 185 -53.52 16.90 49.03
N GLN A 186 -53.01 18.13 49.03
CA GLN A 186 -51.68 18.45 48.52
C GLN A 186 -50.57 17.75 49.32
N PHE A 187 -50.69 17.71 50.66
CA PHE A 187 -49.76 16.96 51.50
C PHE A 187 -49.81 15.45 51.19
N GLY A 188 -51.02 14.90 51.00
CA GLY A 188 -51.20 13.51 50.60
C GLY A 188 -50.56 13.17 49.26
N ARG A 189 -50.73 14.04 48.25
CA ARG A 189 -50.11 13.87 46.91
C ARG A 189 -48.59 13.87 47.00
N ARG A 190 -48.01 14.86 47.67
CA ARG A 190 -46.56 14.97 47.85
C ARG A 190 -45.97 13.78 48.59
N LYS A 191 -46.64 13.29 49.65
CA LYS A 191 -46.23 12.07 50.34
C LYS A 191 -46.29 10.85 49.43
N SER A 192 -47.35 10.71 48.62
CA SER A 192 -47.45 9.64 47.63
C SER A 192 -46.28 9.70 46.63
N GLU A 193 -45.91 10.87 46.14
CA GLU A 193 -44.74 11.04 45.25
C GLU A 193 -43.42 10.63 45.92
N GLU A 194 -43.19 11.07 47.16
CA GLU A 194 -42.01 10.65 47.96
C GLU A 194 -41.95 9.14 48.15
N PHE A 195 -43.08 8.51 48.48
CA PHE A 195 -43.16 7.05 48.61
C PHE A 195 -42.82 6.36 47.28
N GLN A 196 -43.32 6.88 46.15
CA GLN A 196 -43.05 6.29 44.84
C GLN A 196 -41.56 6.37 44.47
N VAL A 197 -40.91 7.51 44.71
CA VAL A 197 -39.48 7.70 44.46
C VAL A 197 -38.65 6.76 45.35
N ASN A 198 -38.94 6.71 46.64
CA ASN A 198 -38.20 5.85 47.57
C ASN A 198 -38.35 4.36 47.23
N ALA A 199 -39.56 3.94 46.85
CA ALA A 199 -39.83 2.57 46.46
C ALA A 199 -39.10 2.18 45.15
N GLY A 200 -38.99 3.11 44.20
CA GLY A 200 -38.17 2.94 42.99
C GLY A 200 -36.68 2.81 43.30
N ILE A 201 -36.14 3.64 44.21
CA ILE A 201 -34.73 3.57 44.65
C ILE A 201 -34.45 2.22 45.32
N GLN A 202 -35.31 1.80 46.26
CA GLN A 202 -35.17 0.52 46.96
C GLN A 202 -35.20 -0.64 45.96
N SER A 203 -36.18 -0.65 45.06
CA SER A 203 -36.31 -1.71 44.06
C SER A 203 -35.12 -1.81 43.12
N ARG A 204 -34.51 -0.67 42.76
CA ARG A 204 -33.28 -0.65 41.96
C ARG A 204 -32.07 -1.14 42.76
N SER A 205 -31.98 -0.81 44.05
CA SER A 205 -30.94 -1.32 44.94
C SER A 205 -31.01 -2.84 45.09
N ASP A 206 -32.21 -3.38 45.31
CA ASP A 206 -32.44 -4.82 45.51
C ASP A 206 -32.07 -5.63 44.26
N LEU A 207 -32.55 -5.20 43.08
CA LEU A 207 -32.13 -5.80 41.81
C LEU A 207 -30.64 -5.58 41.53
N GLY A 208 -30.11 -4.40 41.83
CA GLY A 208 -28.69 -4.08 41.65
C GLY A 208 -27.76 -4.99 42.45
N SER A 209 -28.17 -5.41 43.65
CA SER A 209 -27.44 -6.37 44.47
C SER A 209 -27.46 -7.77 43.85
N LEU A 210 -28.62 -8.24 43.36
CA LEU A 210 -28.72 -9.53 42.66
C LEU A 210 -27.88 -9.56 41.39
N LEU A 211 -27.89 -8.47 40.63
CA LEU A 211 -27.09 -8.33 39.41
C LEU A 211 -25.59 -8.17 39.70
N SER A 212 -25.15 -8.06 40.96
CA SER A 212 -23.73 -7.83 41.29
C SER A 212 -22.92 -9.13 41.36
N ASP A 213 -23.58 -10.28 41.39
CA ASP A 213 -22.98 -11.60 41.42
C ASP A 213 -22.91 -12.22 40.00
N PRO A 214 -21.71 -12.31 39.39
CA PRO A 214 -21.54 -12.91 38.06
C PRO A 214 -21.84 -14.40 37.99
N ALA A 215 -21.76 -15.13 39.10
CA ALA A 215 -22.08 -16.56 39.12
C ALA A 215 -23.59 -16.75 39.03
N PHE A 216 -24.34 -15.98 39.82
CA PHE A 216 -25.79 -15.95 39.76
C PHE A 216 -26.30 -15.52 38.38
N MET A 217 -25.78 -14.43 37.80
CA MET A 217 -26.23 -13.93 36.48
C MET A 217 -26.07 -14.94 35.33
N ARG A 218 -25.13 -15.88 35.44
CA ARG A 218 -24.93 -16.95 34.43
C ARG A 218 -25.95 -18.08 34.53
N THR A 219 -26.71 -18.14 35.63
CA THR A 219 -27.73 -19.17 35.83
C THR A 219 -29.02 -18.83 35.05
N PRO A 220 -29.73 -19.83 34.51
CA PRO A 220 -31.07 -19.63 33.94
C PRO A 220 -32.08 -19.04 34.92
N GLU A 221 -31.91 -19.31 36.21
CA GLU A 221 -32.80 -18.89 37.30
C GLU A 221 -32.78 -17.37 37.51
N ALA A 222 -31.68 -16.69 37.21
CA ALA A 222 -31.55 -15.25 37.41
C ALA A 222 -32.60 -14.43 36.64
N ALA A 223 -32.93 -14.85 35.42
CA ALA A 223 -33.99 -14.23 34.62
C ALA A 223 -35.38 -14.40 35.27
N THR A 224 -35.63 -15.56 35.85
CA THR A 224 -36.90 -15.89 36.53
C THR A 224 -37.06 -15.09 37.82
N VAL A 225 -35.98 -14.98 38.61
CA VAL A 225 -35.96 -14.19 39.86
C VAL A 225 -36.19 -12.71 39.57
N MET A 226 -35.56 -12.15 38.54
CA MET A 226 -35.74 -10.76 38.16
C MET A 226 -37.16 -10.45 37.69
N ALA A 227 -37.74 -11.27 36.81
CA ALA A 227 -39.12 -11.11 36.36
C ALA A 227 -40.12 -11.31 37.52
N GLY A 228 -39.87 -12.30 38.37
CA GLY A 228 -40.65 -12.57 39.58
C GLY A 228 -40.63 -11.41 40.57
N TYR A 229 -39.48 -10.77 40.78
CA TYR A 229 -39.36 -9.59 41.64
C TYR A 229 -40.24 -8.43 41.15
N ILE A 230 -40.24 -8.15 39.84
CA ILE A 230 -41.05 -7.07 39.26
C ILE A 230 -42.56 -7.39 39.39
N ASN A 231 -42.96 -8.64 39.11
CA ASN A 231 -44.34 -9.07 39.21
C ASN A 231 -44.86 -9.03 40.66
N ASN A 232 -44.08 -9.60 41.59
CA ASN A 232 -44.41 -9.59 43.01
C ASN A 232 -44.39 -8.17 43.57
N GLY A 233 -43.46 -7.32 43.11
CA GLY A 233 -43.37 -5.92 43.50
C GLY A 233 -44.63 -5.13 43.12
N LEU A 234 -45.15 -5.34 41.91
CA LEU A 234 -46.43 -4.75 41.48
C LEU A 234 -47.62 -5.29 42.26
N GLN A 235 -47.65 -6.59 42.56
CA GLN A 235 -48.76 -7.21 43.30
C GLN A 235 -48.80 -6.78 44.77
N THR A 236 -47.63 -6.62 45.40
CA THR A 236 -47.49 -6.26 46.82
C THR A 236 -47.50 -4.75 47.06
N GLY A 237 -47.42 -3.94 46.00
CA GLY A 237 -47.35 -2.49 46.08
C GLY A 237 -45.95 -1.94 46.39
N ILE A 238 -44.92 -2.78 46.45
CA ILE A 238 -43.51 -2.36 46.53
C ILE A 238 -43.14 -1.55 45.27
N ILE A 239 -43.66 -1.95 44.11
CA ILE A 239 -43.58 -1.15 42.89
C ILE A 239 -44.94 -0.49 42.71
N PRO A 240 -45.03 0.84 42.86
CA PRO A 240 -46.31 1.53 43.04
C PRO A 240 -47.10 1.68 41.73
N THR A 241 -46.41 1.68 40.58
CA THR A 241 -47.04 1.92 39.28
C THR A 241 -46.43 1.03 38.19
N THR A 242 -47.21 0.77 37.15
CA THR A 242 -46.74 0.09 35.93
C THR A 242 -45.59 0.84 35.25
N SER A 243 -45.60 2.18 35.28
CA SER A 243 -44.50 2.99 34.72
C SER A 243 -43.19 2.77 35.47
N ALA A 244 -43.24 2.74 36.81
CA ALA A 244 -42.08 2.44 37.65
C ALA A 244 -41.54 1.03 37.39
N ALA A 245 -42.41 0.04 37.16
CA ALA A 245 -41.99 -1.31 36.77
C ALA A 245 -41.26 -1.34 35.41
N MET A 246 -41.75 -0.60 34.41
CA MET A 246 -41.09 -0.52 33.10
C MET A 246 -39.74 0.18 33.17
N GLU A 247 -39.63 1.26 33.95
CA GLU A 247 -38.36 1.97 34.18
C GLU A 247 -37.36 1.08 34.91
N LEU A 248 -37.80 0.37 35.95
CA LEU A 248 -36.98 -0.57 36.70
C LEU A 248 -36.48 -1.72 35.81
N LEU A 249 -37.36 -2.28 34.98
CA LEU A 249 -37.02 -3.33 34.02
C LEU A 249 -35.95 -2.85 33.04
N ARG A 250 -36.18 -1.71 32.37
CA ARG A 250 -35.22 -1.15 31.40
C ARG A 250 -33.89 -0.78 32.05
N GLY A 251 -33.92 -0.16 33.23
CA GLY A 251 -32.73 0.18 34.00
C GLY A 251 -31.91 -1.06 34.37
N SER A 252 -32.57 -2.13 34.81
CA SER A 252 -31.91 -3.38 35.19
C SER A 252 -31.31 -4.13 34.00
N LEU A 253 -31.99 -4.14 32.84
CA LEU A 253 -31.44 -4.69 31.59
C LEU A 253 -30.22 -3.90 31.10
N GLN A 254 -30.26 -2.57 31.21
CA GLN A 254 -29.13 -1.70 30.87
C GLN A 254 -27.96 -1.91 31.83
N ASP A 255 -28.21 -2.02 33.14
CA ASP A 255 -27.18 -2.27 34.16
C ASP A 255 -26.53 -3.65 33.95
N ALA A 256 -27.27 -4.66 33.47
CA ALA A 256 -26.73 -5.97 33.11
C ALA A 256 -25.75 -5.94 31.92
N THR A 257 -25.84 -4.95 31.02
CA THR A 257 -24.92 -4.85 29.87
C THR A 257 -23.48 -4.52 30.24
N ALA A 258 -23.25 -4.02 31.45
CA ALA A 258 -21.94 -3.62 31.96
C ALA A 258 -21.45 -4.54 33.10
N ARG A 259 -21.88 -5.80 33.11
CA ARG A 259 -21.54 -6.78 34.15
C ARG A 259 -21.21 -8.14 33.55
N ASP A 260 -20.29 -8.84 34.20
CA ASP A 260 -19.94 -10.22 33.86
C ASP A 260 -21.14 -11.16 34.13
N GLY A 261 -21.50 -12.00 33.15
CA GLY A 261 -22.72 -12.82 33.20
C GLY A 261 -23.94 -12.14 32.57
N GLY A 262 -23.82 -10.87 32.17
CA GLY A 262 -24.85 -10.10 31.49
C GLY A 262 -25.36 -10.74 30.20
N VAL A 263 -24.48 -11.38 29.43
CA VAL A 263 -24.88 -12.06 28.18
C VAL A 263 -25.86 -13.21 28.46
N SER A 264 -25.58 -13.99 29.50
CA SER A 264 -26.40 -15.15 29.87
C SER A 264 -27.76 -14.69 30.42
N LEU A 265 -27.76 -13.69 31.31
CA LEU A 265 -29.00 -13.12 31.84
C LEU A 265 -29.89 -12.55 30.71
N LEU A 266 -29.33 -11.72 29.83
CA LEU A 266 -30.07 -11.10 28.73
C LEU A 266 -30.52 -12.13 27.67
N GLY A 267 -29.76 -13.21 27.49
CA GLY A 267 -30.16 -14.38 26.70
C GLY A 267 -31.42 -15.06 27.23
N ASN A 268 -31.49 -15.22 28.56
CA ASN A 268 -32.55 -15.99 29.24
C ASN A 268 -33.79 -15.15 29.58
N ILE A 269 -33.67 -13.83 29.70
CA ILE A 269 -34.75 -12.97 30.20
C ILE A 269 -35.80 -12.60 29.15
N GLY A 270 -35.47 -12.66 27.86
CA GLY A 270 -36.38 -12.21 26.80
C GLY A 270 -37.73 -12.92 26.76
N ASN A 271 -37.75 -14.22 27.11
CA ASN A 271 -38.96 -15.05 27.13
C ASN A 271 -39.70 -15.05 28.47
N GLN A 272 -39.19 -14.33 29.48
CA GLN A 272 -39.86 -14.21 30.76
C GLN A 272 -41.02 -13.22 30.66
N GLN A 273 -42.07 -13.44 31.45
CA GLN A 273 -43.28 -12.63 31.41
C GLN A 273 -43.37 -11.68 32.60
N VAL A 274 -43.78 -10.45 32.33
CA VAL A 274 -44.05 -9.42 33.32
C VAL A 274 -45.48 -8.89 33.19
N ASN A 275 -46.11 -8.60 34.32
CA ASN A 275 -47.45 -8.02 34.37
C ASN A 275 -47.35 -6.50 34.16
N ILE A 276 -47.72 -6.03 32.97
CA ILE A 276 -47.72 -4.60 32.64
C ILE A 276 -49.16 -4.20 32.36
N GLY A 277 -49.72 -3.31 33.19
CA GLY A 277 -51.08 -2.81 33.00
C GLY A 277 -52.18 -3.86 33.14
N GLY A 278 -51.93 -4.93 33.91
CA GLY A 278 -52.89 -6.02 34.13
C GLY A 278 -52.80 -7.16 33.10
N GLN A 279 -51.84 -7.11 32.18
CA GLN A 279 -51.59 -8.16 31.19
C GLN A 279 -50.19 -8.75 31.35
N MET A 280 -50.10 -10.07 31.26
CA MET A 280 -48.81 -10.77 31.20
C MET A 280 -48.24 -10.66 29.78
N VAL A 281 -47.10 -9.99 29.66
CA VAL A 281 -46.41 -9.74 28.38
C VAL A 281 -44.95 -10.18 28.47
N ASN A 282 -44.38 -10.66 27.38
CA ASN A 282 -42.96 -11.04 27.38
C ASN A 282 -42.08 -9.80 27.49
N ILE A 283 -40.95 -9.93 28.18
CA ILE A 283 -40.01 -8.82 28.36
C ILE A 283 -39.49 -8.31 27.00
N THR A 284 -39.27 -9.19 26.01
CA THR A 284 -38.91 -8.78 24.65
C THR A 284 -39.98 -7.91 23.97
N ASP A 285 -41.27 -8.19 24.22
CA ASP A 285 -42.38 -7.43 23.62
C ASP A 285 -42.55 -6.04 24.29
N VAL A 286 -42.18 -5.93 25.57
CA VAL A 286 -42.21 -4.66 26.34
C VAL A 286 -41.04 -3.75 25.98
N VAL A 287 -39.87 -4.34 25.75
CA VAL A 287 -38.61 -3.60 25.53
C VAL A 287 -38.33 -3.38 24.04
N GLY A 288 -38.82 -4.28 23.18
CA GLY A 288 -38.53 -4.35 21.76
C GLY A 288 -37.39 -5.30 21.43
N ALA A 289 -37.56 -6.11 20.38
CA ALA A 289 -36.57 -7.09 19.93
C ALA A 289 -35.22 -6.44 19.58
N ASP A 290 -35.21 -5.32 18.85
CA ASP A 290 -33.98 -4.61 18.47
C ASP A 290 -33.23 -4.05 19.68
N ALA A 291 -33.97 -3.54 20.67
CA ALA A 291 -33.38 -3.04 21.91
C ALA A 291 -32.78 -4.17 22.74
N MET A 292 -33.45 -5.33 22.79
CA MET A 292 -32.94 -6.52 23.47
C MET A 292 -31.66 -7.05 22.81
N GLU A 293 -31.62 -7.08 21.48
CA GLU A 293 -30.43 -7.51 20.74
C GLU A 293 -29.26 -6.54 20.94
N ASN A 294 -29.53 -5.23 20.97
CA ASN A 294 -28.53 -4.22 21.30
C ASN A 294 -27.97 -4.41 22.72
N PHE A 295 -28.82 -4.70 23.72
CA PHE A 295 -28.35 -5.01 25.07
C PHE A 295 -27.45 -6.25 25.12
N LYS A 296 -27.83 -7.32 24.41
CA LYS A 296 -27.00 -8.54 24.30
C LYS A 296 -25.65 -8.25 23.64
N ALA A 297 -25.63 -7.47 22.56
CA ALA A 297 -24.41 -7.08 21.87
C ALA A 297 -23.48 -6.26 22.78
N LYS A 298 -24.03 -5.29 23.54
CA LYS A 298 -23.26 -4.50 24.51
C LYS A 298 -22.70 -5.37 25.63
N ALA A 299 -23.47 -6.30 26.17
CA ALA A 299 -23.01 -7.24 27.19
C ALA A 299 -21.90 -8.16 26.68
N ALA A 300 -22.03 -8.68 25.45
CA ALA A 300 -21.02 -9.53 24.84
C ALA A 300 -19.71 -8.77 24.60
N HIS A 301 -19.81 -7.53 24.14
CA HIS A 301 -18.66 -6.63 24.01
C HIS A 301 -18.03 -6.32 25.39
N PHE A 302 -18.83 -6.08 26.42
CA PHE A 302 -18.32 -5.84 27.76
C PHE A 302 -17.55 -7.07 28.31
N GLU A 303 -18.12 -8.27 28.24
CA GLU A 303 -17.46 -9.51 28.69
C GLU A 303 -16.18 -9.86 27.92
N GLN A 304 -16.10 -9.44 26.65
CA GLN A 304 -14.87 -9.56 25.86
C GLN A 304 -13.83 -8.48 26.21
N SER A 305 -14.27 -7.24 26.39
CA SER A 305 -13.38 -6.09 26.59
C SER A 305 -12.81 -5.97 28.01
N THR A 306 -13.46 -6.54 29.03
CA THR A 306 -12.92 -6.60 30.40
C THR A 306 -11.72 -7.54 30.57
N LYS A 307 -11.46 -8.42 29.59
CA LYS A 307 -10.25 -9.25 29.54
C LYS A 307 -9.20 -8.59 28.64
N ALA A 308 -8.56 -7.53 29.14
CA ALA A 308 -7.58 -6.72 28.43
C ALA A 308 -6.56 -7.54 27.61
N ASP A 309 -6.04 -8.63 28.16
CA ASP A 309 -5.10 -9.53 27.48
C ASP A 309 -5.64 -10.14 26.19
N ARG A 310 -6.95 -10.42 26.11
CA ARG A 310 -7.57 -11.01 24.91
C ARG A 310 -7.77 -9.97 23.81
N VAL A 311 -8.14 -8.75 24.18
CA VAL A 311 -8.28 -7.63 23.24
C VAL A 311 -6.92 -7.24 22.67
N GLU A 312 -5.89 -7.15 23.51
CA GLU A 312 -4.52 -6.86 23.07
C GLU A 312 -3.98 -7.97 22.15
N GLN A 313 -4.17 -9.24 22.51
CA GLN A 313 -3.78 -10.36 21.65
C GLN A 313 -4.56 -10.39 20.33
N PHE A 314 -5.85 -10.05 20.34
CA PHE A 314 -6.67 -9.98 19.14
C PHE A 314 -6.16 -8.89 18.19
N HIS A 315 -6.02 -7.66 18.67
CA HIS A 315 -5.53 -6.55 17.85
C HIS A 315 -4.08 -6.76 17.41
N GLY A 316 -3.23 -7.33 18.26
CA GLY A 316 -1.85 -7.68 17.91
C GLY A 316 -1.77 -8.72 16.79
N LYS A 317 -2.56 -9.80 16.88
CA LYS A 317 -2.65 -10.82 15.82
C LYS A 317 -3.22 -10.25 14.53
N LEU A 318 -4.30 -9.48 14.60
CA LEU A 318 -4.93 -8.86 13.43
C LEU A 318 -3.97 -7.90 12.72
N SER A 319 -3.28 -7.04 13.48
CA SER A 319 -2.27 -6.12 12.96
C SER A 319 -1.11 -6.87 12.29
N GLY A 320 -0.60 -7.93 12.94
CA GLY A 320 0.46 -8.78 12.38
C GLY A 320 0.04 -9.46 11.06
N ILE A 321 -1.20 -9.92 10.96
CA ILE A 321 -1.76 -10.49 9.72
C ILE A 321 -1.81 -9.43 8.61
N MET A 322 -2.31 -8.23 8.91
CA MET A 322 -2.47 -7.15 7.93
C MET A 322 -1.14 -6.54 7.47
N ALA A 323 -0.10 -6.61 8.30
CA ALA A 323 1.24 -6.14 7.94
C ALA A 323 2.02 -7.12 7.02
N GLY A 324 1.55 -8.35 6.85
CA GLY A 324 2.21 -9.37 6.04
C GLY A 324 2.28 -9.04 4.55
N THR A 325 3.33 -9.51 3.87
CA THR A 325 3.49 -9.37 2.42
C THR A 325 2.78 -10.46 1.61
N ASP A 326 2.53 -11.63 2.21
CA ASP A 326 1.81 -12.75 1.59
C ASP A 326 0.29 -12.63 1.82
N THR A 327 -0.43 -12.21 0.78
CA THR A 327 -1.88 -12.02 0.81
C THR A 327 -2.65 -13.34 1.03
N VAL A 328 -2.16 -14.46 0.49
CA VAL A 328 -2.84 -15.77 0.62
C VAL A 328 -2.63 -16.33 2.03
N GLY A 329 -1.40 -16.25 2.54
CA GLY A 329 -1.09 -16.59 3.93
C GLY A 329 -1.87 -15.73 4.93
N ALA A 330 -2.02 -14.43 4.65
CA ALA A 330 -2.78 -13.51 5.49
C ALA A 330 -4.27 -13.84 5.53
N LEU A 331 -4.90 -14.17 4.38
CA LEU A 331 -6.30 -14.62 4.35
C LEU A 331 -6.53 -15.90 5.17
N SER A 332 -5.62 -16.88 5.07
CA SER A 332 -5.69 -18.10 5.87
C SER A 332 -5.52 -17.84 7.37
N ALA A 333 -4.59 -16.96 7.74
CA ALA A 333 -4.39 -16.58 9.14
C ALA A 333 -5.58 -15.79 9.71
N LEU A 334 -6.24 -14.98 8.89
CA LEU A 334 -7.46 -14.24 9.23
C LEU A 334 -8.65 -15.19 9.46
N ASP A 335 -8.83 -16.20 8.62
CA ASP A 335 -9.87 -17.24 8.81
C ASP A 335 -9.63 -18.04 10.11
N LYS A 336 -8.36 -18.32 10.46
CA LYS A 336 -8.00 -18.95 11.75
C LYS A 336 -8.31 -18.03 12.93
N LEU A 337 -8.05 -16.72 12.83
CA LEU A 337 -8.40 -15.74 13.86
C LEU A 337 -9.92 -15.67 14.04
N HIS A 338 -10.69 -15.69 12.95
CA HIS A 338 -12.15 -15.74 12.99
C HIS A 338 -12.67 -16.97 13.77
N ALA A 339 -12.15 -18.16 13.47
CA ALA A 339 -12.54 -19.38 14.18
C ALA A 339 -12.24 -19.31 15.69
N GLN A 340 -11.11 -18.72 16.08
CA GLN A 340 -10.75 -18.50 17.49
C GLN A 340 -11.69 -17.51 18.20
N THR A 341 -12.11 -16.45 17.50
CA THR A 341 -13.02 -15.43 18.05
C THR A 341 -14.47 -15.95 18.14
N VAL A 342 -14.93 -16.74 17.17
CA VAL A 342 -16.28 -17.34 17.17
C VAL A 342 -16.42 -18.43 18.25
N GLY A 343 -15.41 -19.25 18.48
CA GLY A 343 -15.45 -20.30 19.52
C GLY A 343 -15.51 -19.78 20.96
N ALA A 344 -15.25 -18.49 21.18
CA ALA A 344 -15.26 -17.87 22.51
C ALA A 344 -16.61 -17.25 22.91
N THR A 345 -17.57 -17.13 21.99
CA THR A 345 -18.87 -16.44 22.20
C THR A 345 -20.03 -17.30 21.69
N PRO A 346 -21.01 -17.72 22.51
CA PRO A 346 -22.03 -18.71 22.10
C PRO A 346 -23.17 -18.19 21.21
N THR A 347 -23.00 -17.11 20.42
CA THR A 347 -24.11 -16.52 19.66
C THR A 347 -23.71 -15.96 18.28
N ASP A 348 -24.69 -15.86 17.38
CA ASP A 348 -24.60 -15.34 16.01
C ASP A 348 -24.47 -13.80 15.92
N VAL A 349 -24.22 -13.12 17.03
CA VAL A 349 -24.23 -11.65 17.11
C VAL A 349 -22.94 -11.04 16.52
N MET A 350 -23.08 -9.94 15.79
CA MET A 350 -21.95 -9.18 15.25
C MET A 350 -21.25 -8.38 16.36
N THR A 351 -20.02 -8.77 16.73
CA THR A 351 -19.16 -8.01 17.66
C THR A 351 -18.20 -7.09 16.89
N PRO A 352 -17.63 -6.04 17.53
CA PRO A 352 -16.62 -5.18 16.89
C PRO A 352 -15.41 -5.95 16.34
N GLU A 353 -14.99 -7.03 17.00
CA GLU A 353 -13.91 -7.91 16.58
C GLU A 353 -14.30 -8.69 15.32
N ARG A 354 -15.54 -9.21 15.24
CA ARG A 354 -16.06 -9.83 14.00
C ARG A 354 -16.12 -8.81 12.86
N GLN A 355 -16.55 -7.58 13.14
CA GLN A 355 -16.57 -6.50 12.16
C GLN A 355 -15.16 -6.13 11.68
N ALA A 356 -14.18 -6.07 12.59
CA ALA A 356 -12.78 -5.81 12.26
C ALA A 356 -12.21 -6.91 11.35
N ILE A 357 -12.44 -8.18 11.68
CA ILE A 357 -12.05 -9.32 10.83
C ILE A 357 -12.68 -9.23 9.43
N LEU A 358 -13.97 -8.94 9.33
CA LEU A 358 -14.66 -8.82 8.04
C LEU A 358 -14.09 -7.69 7.19
N SER A 359 -13.83 -6.53 7.78
CA SER A 359 -13.23 -5.39 7.07
C SER A 359 -11.80 -5.68 6.60
N SER A 360 -10.99 -6.36 7.43
CA SER A 360 -9.65 -6.82 7.07
C SER A 360 -9.68 -7.84 5.92
N ARG A 361 -10.68 -8.72 5.90
CA ARG A 361 -10.87 -9.70 4.81
C ARG A 361 -11.14 -9.00 3.48
N GLU A 362 -12.01 -8.01 3.47
CA GLU A 362 -12.34 -7.23 2.27
C GLU A 362 -11.09 -6.52 1.72
N GLN A 363 -10.28 -5.91 2.61
CA GLN A 363 -9.03 -5.27 2.23
C GLN A 363 -8.03 -6.25 1.61
N LEU A 364 -7.84 -7.43 2.21
CA LEU A 364 -6.95 -8.46 1.67
C LEU A 364 -7.43 -9.02 0.33
N LEU A 365 -8.74 -9.22 0.16
CA LEU A 365 -9.30 -9.62 -1.14
C LEU A 365 -9.09 -8.55 -2.22
N GLN A 366 -9.21 -7.27 -1.86
CA GLN A 366 -8.94 -6.18 -2.78
C GLN A 366 -7.46 -6.11 -3.16
N ARG A 367 -6.56 -6.32 -2.19
CA ARG A 367 -5.12 -6.44 -2.45
C ARG A 367 -4.80 -7.61 -3.37
N GLN A 368 -5.41 -8.78 -3.14
CA GLN A 368 -5.25 -9.96 -4.00
C GLN A 368 -5.67 -9.66 -5.45
N ARG A 369 -6.80 -8.98 -5.64
CA ARG A 369 -7.26 -8.54 -6.97
C ARG A 369 -6.26 -7.62 -7.65
N VAL A 370 -5.73 -6.64 -6.94
CA VAL A 370 -4.71 -5.72 -7.48
C VAL A 370 -3.41 -6.47 -7.83
N GLU A 371 -2.95 -7.38 -6.97
CA GLU A 371 -1.78 -8.22 -7.22
C GLU A 371 -1.98 -9.11 -8.45
N THR A 372 -3.12 -9.81 -8.56
CA THR A 372 -3.43 -10.63 -9.74
C THR A 372 -3.50 -9.82 -11.04
N ALA A 373 -4.08 -8.61 -11.00
CA ALA A 373 -4.11 -7.72 -12.16
C ALA A 373 -2.70 -7.25 -12.56
N LYS A 374 -1.82 -6.96 -11.59
CA LYS A 374 -0.41 -6.64 -11.84
C LYS A 374 0.33 -7.81 -12.48
N TYR A 375 0.18 -9.02 -11.94
CA TYR A 375 0.81 -10.22 -12.50
C TYR A 375 0.36 -10.50 -13.95
N GLN A 376 -0.91 -10.32 -14.28
CA GLN A 376 -1.39 -10.47 -15.66
C GLN A 376 -0.79 -9.43 -16.61
N VAL A 377 -0.71 -8.16 -16.18
CA VAL A 377 -0.09 -7.10 -16.98
C VAL A 377 1.42 -7.36 -17.17
N GLU A 378 2.11 -7.82 -16.13
CA GLU A 378 3.54 -8.17 -16.23
C GLU A 378 3.78 -9.38 -17.13
N ALA A 379 2.94 -10.41 -17.05
CA ALA A 379 3.02 -11.58 -17.95
C ALA A 379 2.82 -11.19 -19.41
N VAL A 380 1.84 -10.32 -19.71
CA VAL A 380 1.63 -9.78 -21.07
C VAL A 380 2.85 -8.97 -21.53
N LYS A 381 3.42 -8.12 -20.67
CA LYS A 381 4.64 -7.35 -20.99
C LYS A 381 5.85 -8.25 -21.29
N ILE A 382 6.02 -9.34 -20.54
CA ILE A 382 7.09 -10.33 -20.77
C ILE A 382 6.86 -11.03 -22.12
N GLY A 383 5.64 -11.49 -22.40
CA GLY A 383 5.29 -12.11 -23.69
C GLY A 383 5.52 -11.17 -24.87
N GLN A 384 5.08 -9.91 -24.75
CA GLN A 384 5.32 -8.89 -25.76
C GLN A 384 6.82 -8.63 -25.99
N LYS A 385 7.63 -8.55 -24.93
CA LYS A 385 9.08 -8.40 -25.04
C LYS A 385 9.72 -9.56 -25.82
N GLN A 386 9.34 -10.80 -25.52
CA GLN A 386 9.85 -11.98 -26.24
C GLN A 386 9.47 -11.94 -27.72
N ASN A 387 8.22 -11.58 -28.04
CA ASN A 387 7.76 -11.46 -29.41
C ASN A 387 8.48 -10.35 -30.19
N ARG A 388 8.81 -9.22 -29.55
CA ARG A 388 9.63 -8.17 -30.19
C ARG A 388 11.04 -8.64 -30.51
N LEU A 389 11.67 -9.39 -29.61
CA LEU A 389 12.99 -9.97 -29.88
C LEU A 389 12.95 -10.96 -31.05
N ALA A 390 11.91 -11.79 -31.14
CA ALA A 390 11.72 -12.71 -32.26
C ALA A 390 11.50 -11.98 -33.60
N ALA A 391 10.68 -10.91 -33.59
CA ALA A 391 10.45 -10.09 -34.78
C ALA A 391 11.73 -9.36 -35.25
N LEU A 392 12.56 -8.90 -34.31
CA LEU A 392 13.89 -8.36 -34.60
C LEU A 392 14.80 -9.42 -35.20
N ASP A 393 14.81 -10.64 -34.65
CA ASP A 393 15.62 -11.75 -35.17
C ASP A 393 15.26 -12.09 -36.63
N GLU A 394 13.96 -12.17 -36.93
CA GLU A 394 13.46 -12.41 -38.28
C GLU A 394 13.87 -11.28 -39.25
N ALA A 395 13.65 -10.02 -38.85
CA ALA A 395 14.00 -8.86 -39.68
C ALA A 395 15.51 -8.80 -39.97
N TRP A 396 16.35 -9.11 -38.98
CA TRP A 396 17.80 -9.19 -39.14
C TRP A 396 18.23 -10.36 -40.01
N GLY A 397 17.61 -11.54 -39.87
CA GLY A 397 17.86 -12.68 -40.73
C GLY A 397 17.58 -12.36 -42.21
N ARG A 398 16.43 -11.73 -42.50
CA ARG A 398 16.07 -11.28 -43.85
C ARG A 398 17.05 -10.24 -44.40
N LYS A 399 17.43 -9.26 -43.57
CA LYS A 399 18.40 -8.22 -43.96
C LYS A 399 19.77 -8.80 -44.29
N LEU A 400 20.26 -9.75 -43.49
CA LEU A 400 21.54 -10.43 -43.75
C LEU A 400 21.51 -11.32 -44.99
N ASN A 401 20.33 -11.86 -45.34
CA ASN A 401 20.10 -12.58 -46.60
C ASN A 401 19.97 -11.66 -47.82
N GLY A 402 20.12 -10.34 -47.66
CA GLY A 402 20.11 -9.36 -48.74
C GLY A 402 18.74 -8.77 -49.08
N GLU A 403 17.70 -9.05 -48.29
CA GLU A 403 16.39 -8.42 -48.46
C GLU A 403 16.39 -6.98 -47.97
N MET A 404 15.67 -6.10 -48.68
CA MET A 404 15.51 -4.68 -48.31
C MET A 404 14.48 -4.51 -47.18
N VAL A 405 14.82 -5.00 -45.99
CA VAL A 405 13.99 -4.90 -44.78
C VAL A 405 14.60 -3.91 -43.81
N SER A 406 13.77 -3.01 -43.25
CA SER A 406 14.21 -2.11 -42.18
C SER A 406 14.31 -2.88 -40.86
N VAL A 407 15.39 -2.64 -40.13
CA VAL A 407 15.61 -3.14 -38.76
C VAL A 407 15.48 -2.04 -37.71
N ASP A 408 15.08 -0.83 -38.11
CA ASP A 408 14.81 0.27 -37.19
C ASP A 408 13.53 -0.05 -36.40
N PRO A 409 13.57 -0.06 -35.05
CA PRO A 409 12.41 -0.26 -34.19
C PRO A 409 11.18 0.56 -34.58
N LYS A 410 11.38 1.79 -35.07
CA LYS A 410 10.28 2.70 -35.45
C LYS A 410 9.55 2.28 -36.73
N LEU A 411 10.18 1.42 -37.54
CA LEU A 411 9.70 1.00 -38.85
C LEU A 411 9.27 -0.47 -38.86
N LEU A 412 9.42 -1.18 -37.74
CA LEU A 412 8.94 -2.55 -37.58
C LEU A 412 7.43 -2.57 -37.32
N PRO A 413 6.69 -3.54 -37.91
CA PRO A 413 5.24 -3.64 -37.73
C PRO A 413 4.89 -4.00 -36.29
N THR A 414 3.95 -3.26 -35.69
CA THR A 414 3.45 -3.50 -34.32
C THR A 414 2.05 -4.12 -34.35
N ASN A 415 1.79 -5.06 -33.43
CA ASN A 415 0.47 -5.65 -33.21
C ASN A 415 0.23 -5.90 -31.71
N GLU A 416 -0.93 -6.45 -31.34
CA GLU A 416 -1.27 -6.73 -29.93
C GLU A 416 -0.26 -7.68 -29.24
N LEU A 417 0.36 -8.58 -29.99
CA LEU A 417 1.32 -9.57 -29.49
C LEU A 417 2.73 -9.01 -29.32
N THR A 418 3.14 -8.00 -30.09
CA THR A 418 4.47 -7.37 -29.97
C THR A 418 4.44 -6.10 -29.12
N GLY A 419 3.33 -5.35 -29.16
CA GLY A 419 3.31 -3.96 -28.71
C GLY A 419 4.26 -3.08 -29.52
N ASN A 420 4.63 -1.93 -28.96
CA ASN A 420 5.55 -0.97 -29.59
C ASN A 420 7.01 -1.34 -29.33
N PHE A 421 7.86 -1.23 -30.35
CA PHE A 421 9.30 -1.40 -30.19
C PHE A 421 9.94 -0.15 -29.60
N THR A 422 10.90 -0.36 -28.69
CA THR A 422 11.73 0.70 -28.12
C THR A 422 13.18 0.58 -28.59
N PRO A 423 13.98 1.66 -28.52
CA PRO A 423 15.42 1.57 -28.75
C PRO A 423 16.14 0.59 -27.81
N GLU A 424 15.60 0.38 -26.61
CA GLU A 424 16.12 -0.59 -25.64
C GLU A 424 15.94 -2.03 -26.13
N ASP A 425 14.84 -2.34 -26.84
CA ASP A 425 14.64 -3.67 -27.44
C ASP A 425 15.71 -3.96 -28.51
N GLU A 426 16.07 -2.97 -29.35
CA GLU A 426 17.14 -3.08 -30.36
C GLU A 426 18.50 -3.33 -29.71
N ALA A 427 18.82 -2.59 -28.65
CA ALA A 427 20.07 -2.74 -27.90
C ALA A 427 20.14 -4.08 -27.16
N ASN A 428 19.04 -4.52 -26.54
CA ASN A 428 18.96 -5.81 -25.88
C ASN A 428 19.11 -6.96 -26.87
N TYR A 429 18.46 -6.86 -28.04
CA TYR A 429 18.60 -7.84 -29.11
C TYR A 429 20.06 -7.92 -29.60
N ALA A 430 20.71 -6.79 -29.86
CA ALA A 430 22.09 -6.77 -30.34
C ALA A 430 23.07 -7.41 -29.34
N ASN A 431 22.93 -7.09 -28.05
CA ASN A 431 23.72 -7.72 -26.99
C ASN A 431 23.46 -9.23 -26.89
N LEU A 432 22.19 -9.64 -26.92
CA LEU A 432 21.81 -11.05 -26.87
C LEU A 432 22.38 -11.81 -28.08
N LYS A 433 22.29 -11.23 -29.27
CA LYS A 433 22.79 -11.86 -30.50
C LYS A 433 24.31 -11.95 -30.53
N MET A 434 25.02 -10.90 -30.13
CA MET A 434 26.49 -10.93 -30.04
C MET A 434 26.98 -11.99 -29.03
N ASN A 435 26.31 -12.10 -27.87
CA ASN A 435 26.62 -13.14 -26.89
C ASN A 435 26.28 -14.55 -27.39
N GLN A 436 25.20 -14.72 -28.15
CA GLN A 436 24.87 -15.99 -28.80
C GLN A 436 25.94 -16.39 -29.80
N ILE A 437 26.38 -15.48 -30.67
CA ILE A 437 27.43 -15.77 -31.66
C ILE A 437 28.74 -16.17 -30.95
N ALA A 438 29.09 -15.49 -29.86
CA ALA A 438 30.27 -15.82 -29.06
C ALA A 438 30.18 -17.24 -28.45
N SER A 439 28.99 -17.69 -28.07
CA SER A 439 28.76 -18.99 -27.41
C SER A 439 28.53 -20.15 -28.37
N TRP A 440 28.32 -19.91 -29.67
CA TRP A 440 28.14 -20.98 -30.65
C TRP A 440 29.39 -21.87 -30.77
N ASP A 441 29.20 -23.15 -31.08
CA ASP A 441 30.30 -24.09 -31.32
C ASP A 441 30.83 -23.95 -32.76
N LEU A 442 31.35 -22.76 -33.05
CA LEU A 442 31.97 -22.42 -34.33
C LEU A 442 33.45 -22.07 -34.14
N PRO A 443 34.30 -22.33 -35.14
CA PRO A 443 35.65 -21.79 -35.17
C PRO A 443 35.66 -20.27 -34.98
N GLU A 444 36.67 -19.75 -34.27
CA GLU A 444 36.69 -18.35 -33.81
C GLU A 444 36.67 -17.34 -34.99
N ASN A 445 37.28 -17.70 -36.11
CA ASN A 445 37.22 -16.92 -37.35
C ASN A 445 35.80 -16.82 -37.94
N GLN A 446 34.98 -17.88 -37.83
CA GLN A 446 33.60 -17.87 -38.31
C GLN A 446 32.70 -17.03 -37.41
N LYS A 447 32.87 -17.11 -36.09
CA LYS A 447 32.20 -16.22 -35.13
C LYS A 447 32.49 -14.75 -35.44
N THR A 448 33.77 -14.45 -35.62
CA THR A 448 34.27 -13.11 -35.93
C THR A 448 33.67 -12.57 -37.24
N ASN A 449 33.66 -13.38 -38.30
CA ASN A 449 33.04 -13.01 -39.57
C ASN A 449 31.53 -12.75 -39.41
N LEU A 450 30.83 -13.57 -38.64
CA LEU A 450 29.41 -13.39 -38.41
C LEU A 450 29.10 -12.11 -37.62
N MET A 451 29.85 -11.82 -36.56
CA MET A 451 29.72 -10.56 -35.83
C MET A 451 29.90 -9.35 -36.76
N LEU A 452 30.92 -9.39 -37.63
CA LEU A 452 31.17 -8.35 -38.63
C LEU A 452 30.04 -8.21 -39.65
N GLN A 453 29.36 -9.30 -40.04
CA GLN A 453 28.20 -9.21 -40.93
C GLN A 453 27.06 -8.39 -40.31
N TYR A 454 26.74 -8.60 -39.03
CA TYR A 454 25.75 -7.79 -38.31
C TYR A 454 26.17 -6.32 -38.26
N VAL A 455 27.43 -6.02 -37.92
CA VAL A 455 27.94 -4.64 -37.83
C VAL A 455 27.88 -3.93 -39.20
N LYS A 456 28.26 -4.62 -40.28
CA LYS A 456 28.21 -4.09 -41.65
C LYS A 456 26.79 -3.79 -42.11
N ALA A 457 25.88 -4.73 -41.88
CA ALA A 457 24.48 -4.59 -42.23
C ALA A 457 23.75 -3.56 -41.36
N ASP A 458 24.31 -3.17 -40.22
CA ASP A 458 23.73 -2.17 -39.33
C ASP A 458 23.75 -0.76 -39.92
N ARG A 459 22.87 0.10 -39.40
CA ARG A 459 22.83 1.54 -39.70
C ARG A 459 23.94 2.29 -38.96
N LYS A 460 24.31 3.48 -39.42
CA LYS A 460 25.44 4.29 -38.88
C LYS A 460 25.41 4.42 -37.35
N ASP A 461 24.24 4.68 -36.76
CA ASP A 461 24.04 4.83 -35.31
C ASP A 461 23.33 3.63 -34.65
N GLY A 462 23.38 2.47 -35.30
CA GLY A 462 22.72 1.25 -34.86
C GLY A 462 23.43 0.56 -33.69
N PRO A 463 22.75 -0.37 -33.01
CA PRO A 463 23.24 -0.96 -31.78
C PRO A 463 24.45 -1.88 -31.99
N PHE A 464 24.57 -2.57 -33.13
CA PHE A 464 25.72 -3.43 -33.41
C PHE A 464 26.97 -2.61 -33.68
N ARG A 465 26.85 -1.49 -34.42
CA ARG A 465 27.97 -0.55 -34.62
C ARG A 465 28.39 0.16 -33.33
N LYS A 466 27.45 0.45 -32.44
CA LYS A 466 27.76 1.01 -31.11
C LYS A 466 28.53 0.02 -30.23
N ILE A 467 28.04 -1.22 -30.10
CA ILE A 467 28.73 -2.27 -29.35
C ILE A 467 30.15 -2.47 -29.88
N MET A 468 30.30 -2.56 -31.20
CA MET A 468 31.61 -2.71 -31.83
C MET A 468 32.48 -1.45 -31.69
N GLY A 469 31.89 -0.25 -31.66
CA GLY A 469 32.59 1.01 -31.42
C GLY A 469 33.17 1.10 -30.01
N GLU A 470 32.36 0.81 -28.99
CA GLU A 470 32.80 0.75 -27.58
C GLU A 470 33.92 -0.28 -27.39
N PHE A 471 33.84 -1.40 -28.11
CA PHE A 471 34.88 -2.41 -28.13
C PHE A 471 36.18 -1.89 -28.76
N VAL A 472 36.12 -1.28 -29.94
CA VAL A 472 37.28 -0.71 -30.66
C VAL A 472 37.92 0.43 -29.84
N ASP A 473 37.12 1.30 -29.23
CA ASP A 473 37.61 2.37 -28.36
C ASP A 473 38.32 1.80 -27.13
N GLY A 474 37.79 0.74 -26.53
CA GLY A 474 38.43 0.02 -25.44
C GLY A 474 39.78 -0.60 -25.86
N ALA A 475 39.85 -1.20 -27.03
CA ALA A 475 41.10 -1.74 -27.58
C ALA A 475 42.13 -0.63 -27.88
N SER A 476 41.69 0.53 -28.38
CA SER A 476 42.55 1.71 -28.56
C SER A 476 43.11 2.21 -27.24
N ALA A 477 42.29 2.29 -26.19
CA ALA A 477 42.73 2.69 -24.86
C ALA A 477 43.72 1.69 -24.25
N GLU A 478 43.51 0.39 -24.47
CA GLU A 478 44.46 -0.67 -24.06
C GLU A 478 45.81 -0.50 -24.78
N TRP A 479 45.81 -0.24 -26.10
CA TRP A 479 47.04 0.05 -26.86
C TRP A 479 47.77 1.30 -26.35
N GLU A 480 47.07 2.42 -26.21
CA GLU A 480 47.64 3.67 -25.71
C GLU A 480 48.20 3.49 -24.29
N GLY A 481 47.48 2.77 -23.43
CA GLY A 481 47.94 2.39 -22.11
C GLY A 481 49.21 1.53 -22.12
N ALA A 482 49.30 0.56 -23.04
CA ALA A 482 50.50 -0.24 -23.25
C ALA A 482 51.68 0.62 -23.70
N VAL A 483 51.49 1.55 -24.64
CA VAL A 483 52.51 2.50 -25.12
C VAL A 483 53.02 3.41 -23.99
N ILE A 484 52.13 3.96 -23.18
CA ILE A 484 52.51 4.85 -22.07
C ILE A 484 53.28 4.06 -21.00
N SER A 485 52.71 2.95 -20.53
CA SER A 485 53.25 2.15 -19.43
C SER A 485 54.50 1.36 -19.83
N GLY A 486 54.59 0.89 -21.07
CA GLY A 486 55.55 -0.14 -21.51
C GLY A 486 55.21 -1.54 -21.00
N ALA A 487 54.03 -1.75 -20.41
CA ALA A 487 53.65 -3.01 -19.76
C ALA A 487 53.08 -4.03 -20.75
N THR A 488 53.95 -4.67 -21.52
CA THR A 488 53.56 -5.54 -22.65
C THR A 488 53.22 -6.97 -22.26
N GLN A 489 53.38 -7.32 -20.97
CA GLN A 489 53.01 -8.62 -20.40
C GLN A 489 51.63 -8.62 -19.70
N GLN A 490 50.91 -7.50 -19.71
CA GLN A 490 49.54 -7.47 -19.21
C GLN A 490 48.57 -8.10 -20.22
N ASN A 491 47.50 -8.71 -19.71
CA ASN A 491 46.44 -9.25 -20.55
C ASN A 491 45.59 -8.10 -21.12
N TYR A 492 45.56 -7.96 -22.45
CA TYR A 492 44.82 -6.92 -23.17
C TYR A 492 43.71 -7.56 -24.03
N PRO A 493 42.61 -8.03 -23.41
CA PRO A 493 41.64 -8.88 -24.08
C PRO A 493 40.90 -8.16 -25.21
N LYS A 494 40.69 -6.84 -25.13
CA LYS A 494 40.03 -6.09 -26.22
C LYS A 494 41.00 -5.86 -27.37
N LEU A 495 42.26 -5.58 -27.07
CA LEU A 495 43.31 -5.44 -28.07
C LEU A 495 43.56 -6.75 -28.82
N ASP A 496 43.69 -7.88 -28.12
CA ASP A 496 43.86 -9.20 -28.72
C ASP A 496 42.67 -9.57 -29.60
N ARG A 497 41.46 -9.26 -29.14
CA ARG A 497 40.27 -9.51 -29.93
C ARG A 497 40.16 -8.58 -31.15
N LEU A 498 40.59 -7.32 -31.04
CA LEU A 498 40.63 -6.39 -32.18
C LEU A 498 41.69 -6.83 -33.20
N ARG A 499 42.79 -7.40 -32.73
CA ARG A 499 43.84 -8.00 -33.56
C ARG A 499 43.28 -9.17 -34.38
N GLU A 500 42.55 -10.09 -33.75
CA GLU A 500 41.84 -11.18 -34.46
C GLU A 500 40.83 -10.65 -35.51
N LEU A 501 40.05 -9.63 -35.16
CA LEU A 501 39.11 -8.96 -36.07
C LEU A 501 39.81 -8.30 -37.26
N SER A 502 40.93 -7.64 -37.01
CA SER A 502 41.75 -6.95 -38.02
C SER A 502 42.43 -7.94 -38.95
N LYS A 503 42.76 -9.15 -38.47
CA LYS A 503 43.25 -10.25 -39.29
C LYS A 503 42.18 -10.81 -40.22
N ALA A 504 40.92 -10.88 -39.77
CA ALA A 504 39.80 -11.42 -40.54
C ALA A 504 39.32 -10.47 -41.66
N ASP A 505 39.11 -9.18 -41.34
CA ASP A 505 38.63 -8.19 -42.32
C ASP A 505 39.10 -6.76 -41.98
N PRO A 506 40.36 -6.43 -42.29
CA PRO A 506 40.96 -5.14 -41.92
C PRO A 506 40.29 -3.95 -42.60
N VAL A 507 39.84 -4.12 -43.85
CA VAL A 507 39.23 -3.06 -44.64
C VAL A 507 37.91 -2.65 -44.01
N SER A 508 37.09 -3.61 -43.61
CA SER A 508 35.78 -3.32 -43.06
C SER A 508 35.86 -2.64 -41.70
N VAL A 509 36.78 -3.10 -40.82
CA VAL A 509 36.98 -2.45 -39.52
C VAL A 509 37.49 -1.02 -39.71
N ALA A 510 38.45 -0.79 -40.62
CA ALA A 510 38.97 0.54 -40.91
C ALA A 510 37.93 1.47 -41.55
N MET A 511 37.05 0.96 -42.43
CA MET A 511 35.97 1.75 -43.02
C MET A 511 34.88 2.10 -42.01
N LEU A 512 34.59 1.20 -41.07
CA LEU A 512 33.58 1.41 -40.03
C LEU A 512 34.09 2.35 -38.93
N TYR A 513 35.41 2.34 -38.66
CA TYR A 513 36.07 3.17 -37.65
C TYR A 513 37.30 3.89 -38.24
N PRO A 514 37.10 4.92 -39.09
CA PRO A 514 38.20 5.59 -39.81
C PRO A 514 39.25 6.19 -38.87
N ASP A 515 38.82 6.73 -37.74
CA ASP A 515 39.70 7.37 -36.74
C ASP A 515 40.64 6.37 -36.06
N LYS A 516 40.38 5.05 -36.21
CA LYS A 516 41.16 3.95 -35.64
C LYS A 516 41.84 3.09 -36.71
N ALA A 517 41.79 3.50 -37.98
CA ALA A 517 42.34 2.76 -39.11
C ALA A 517 43.85 2.51 -39.00
N ASP A 518 44.60 3.45 -38.41
CA ASP A 518 46.04 3.30 -38.18
C ASP A 518 46.36 2.13 -37.22
N LEU A 519 45.62 2.04 -36.11
CA LEU A 519 45.76 0.93 -35.16
C LEU A 519 45.40 -0.42 -35.81
N VAL A 520 44.30 -0.47 -36.56
CA VAL A 520 43.87 -1.68 -37.29
C VAL A 520 44.94 -2.13 -38.31
N ALA A 521 45.53 -1.18 -39.03
CA ALA A 521 46.61 -1.46 -39.98
C ALA A 521 47.86 -2.00 -39.26
N LYS A 522 48.26 -1.38 -38.14
CA LYS A 522 49.37 -1.84 -37.30
C LYS A 522 49.15 -3.27 -36.77
N LEU A 523 47.99 -3.55 -36.19
CA LEU A 523 47.68 -4.88 -35.62
C LEU A 523 47.68 -5.97 -36.69
N ASN A 524 47.05 -5.71 -37.85
CA ASN A 524 47.06 -6.62 -38.98
C ASN A 524 48.49 -6.89 -39.47
N ALA A 525 49.32 -5.85 -39.56
CA ALA A 525 50.70 -6.01 -39.97
C ALA A 525 51.52 -6.81 -38.93
N MET A 526 51.31 -6.57 -37.63
CA MET A 526 51.95 -7.36 -36.57
C MET A 526 51.62 -8.86 -36.70
N ASP A 527 50.37 -9.20 -37.00
CA ASP A 527 49.94 -10.59 -37.22
C ASP A 527 50.52 -11.22 -38.48
N ARG A 528 50.46 -10.52 -39.61
CA ARG A 528 50.94 -11.05 -40.90
C ARG A 528 52.42 -11.38 -40.87
N TYR A 529 53.19 -10.63 -40.10
CA TYR A 529 54.65 -10.65 -40.14
C TYR A 529 55.29 -11.11 -38.83
N GLY A 530 54.48 -11.54 -37.84
CA GLY A 530 54.96 -12.12 -36.59
C GLY A 530 55.72 -11.14 -35.70
N ILE A 531 55.31 -9.87 -35.64
CA ILE A 531 55.87 -8.90 -34.70
C ILE A 531 55.24 -9.08 -33.32
N ASP A 532 56.09 -9.23 -32.31
CA ASP A 532 55.67 -9.20 -30.92
C ASP A 532 55.17 -7.81 -30.51
N MET A 533 54.07 -7.80 -29.75
CA MET A 533 53.45 -6.57 -29.24
C MET A 533 54.42 -5.73 -28.42
N SER A 534 55.35 -6.35 -27.69
CA SER A 534 56.37 -5.65 -26.93
C SER A 534 57.23 -4.74 -27.80
N VAL A 535 57.68 -5.26 -28.94
CA VAL A 535 58.54 -4.54 -29.88
C VAL A 535 57.79 -3.37 -30.52
N ALA A 536 56.54 -3.58 -30.91
CA ALA A 536 55.71 -2.54 -31.53
C ALA A 536 55.39 -1.40 -30.55
N VAL A 537 54.99 -1.74 -29.32
CA VAL A 537 54.69 -0.78 -28.25
C VAL A 537 55.92 0.06 -27.90
N GLU A 538 57.09 -0.57 -27.79
CA GLU A 538 58.35 0.10 -27.45
C GLU A 538 58.85 1.01 -28.58
N ALA A 539 58.66 0.60 -29.84
CA ALA A 539 58.91 1.43 -31.00
C ALA A 539 58.05 2.70 -31.00
N GLU A 540 56.75 2.57 -30.73
CA GLU A 540 55.82 3.70 -30.73
C GLU A 540 56.07 4.65 -29.55
N LYS A 541 56.40 4.09 -28.37
CA LYS A 541 56.84 4.87 -27.20
C LYS A 541 58.13 5.64 -27.48
N ALA A 542 59.07 5.06 -28.22
CA ALA A 542 60.29 5.74 -28.63
C ALA A 542 60.01 6.86 -29.64
N GLN A 543 59.18 6.59 -30.65
CA GLN A 543 58.84 7.56 -31.70
C GLN A 543 58.07 8.76 -31.17
N SER A 544 57.20 8.58 -30.16
CA SER A 544 56.45 9.69 -29.56
C SER A 544 57.34 10.73 -28.86
N LYS A 545 58.57 10.36 -28.49
CA LYS A 545 59.55 11.24 -27.83
C LYS A 545 60.45 12.02 -28.80
N LEU A 546 60.43 11.69 -30.09
CA LEU A 546 61.33 12.28 -31.09
C LEU A 546 60.69 13.43 -31.86
N THR A 547 61.49 14.46 -32.14
CA THR A 547 61.13 15.56 -33.05
C THR A 547 61.02 15.08 -34.50
N ARG A 548 60.36 15.87 -35.35
CA ARG A 548 60.18 15.54 -36.77
C ARG A 548 61.51 15.43 -37.52
N GLU A 549 62.49 16.28 -37.18
CA GLU A 549 63.82 16.25 -37.79
C GLU A 549 64.60 14.99 -37.42
N GLU A 550 64.54 14.58 -36.14
CA GLU A 550 65.18 13.35 -35.66
C GLU A 550 64.57 12.10 -36.30
N ARG A 551 63.25 12.06 -36.49
CA ARG A 551 62.58 10.95 -37.21
C ARG A 551 63.07 10.84 -38.66
N ASN A 552 63.14 11.98 -39.36
CA ASN A 552 63.64 12.02 -40.74
C ASN A 552 65.11 11.62 -40.85
N ALA A 553 65.92 11.95 -39.84
CA ALA A 553 67.32 11.51 -39.77
C ALA A 553 67.42 9.99 -39.58
N GLN A 554 66.64 9.42 -38.65
CA GLN A 554 66.57 7.97 -38.44
C GLN A 554 66.13 7.21 -39.70
N ASP A 555 65.15 7.72 -40.44
CA ASP A 555 64.68 7.10 -41.69
C ASP A 555 65.78 7.07 -42.76
N LYS A 556 66.56 8.15 -42.87
CA LYS A 556 67.72 8.23 -43.78
C LYS A 556 68.84 7.28 -43.36
N ASP A 557 69.12 7.20 -42.06
CA ASP A 557 70.14 6.31 -41.51
C ASP A 557 69.77 4.84 -41.71
N TYR A 558 68.49 4.50 -41.51
CA TYR A 558 67.97 3.18 -41.81
C TYR A 558 68.10 2.82 -43.30
N ALA A 559 67.67 3.71 -44.20
CA ALA A 559 67.79 3.48 -45.64
C ALA A 559 69.25 3.31 -46.10
N SER A 560 70.18 4.08 -45.51
CA SER A 560 71.63 3.94 -45.71
C SER A 560 72.15 2.60 -45.21
N THR A 561 71.65 2.14 -44.05
CA THR A 561 72.04 0.88 -43.40
C THR A 561 71.60 -0.34 -44.20
N ILE A 562 70.38 -0.31 -44.76
CA ILE A 562 69.89 -1.36 -45.68
C ILE A 562 70.76 -1.44 -46.92
N ARG A 563 71.00 -0.32 -47.59
CA ARG A 563 71.76 -0.28 -48.86
C ARG A 563 73.19 -0.76 -48.71
N LYS A 564 73.81 -0.53 -47.54
CA LYS A 564 75.19 -0.94 -47.24
C LYS A 564 75.27 -2.37 -46.68
N SER A 565 74.15 -2.98 -46.33
CA SER A 565 74.14 -4.35 -45.82
C SER A 565 74.51 -5.34 -46.91
N ARG A 566 75.25 -6.39 -46.54
CA ARG A 566 75.58 -7.53 -47.40
C ARG A 566 74.78 -8.79 -47.01
N SER A 567 73.74 -8.63 -46.19
CA SER A 567 72.87 -9.71 -45.73
C SER A 567 71.53 -9.70 -46.47
N ALA A 568 70.64 -10.65 -46.14
CA ALA A 568 69.28 -10.70 -46.69
C ALA A 568 68.47 -9.42 -46.44
N MET A 569 68.89 -8.57 -45.49
CA MET A 569 68.29 -7.27 -45.22
C MET A 569 68.28 -6.34 -46.44
N GLN A 570 69.30 -6.42 -47.32
CA GLN A 570 69.34 -5.62 -48.55
C GLN A 570 68.22 -6.00 -49.54
N TYR A 571 67.76 -7.25 -49.47
CA TYR A 571 66.85 -7.88 -50.42
C TYR A 571 65.47 -8.20 -49.81
N MET A 572 65.16 -7.62 -48.65
CA MET A 572 63.89 -7.85 -47.97
C MET A 572 62.71 -7.31 -48.80
N PRO A 573 61.53 -7.96 -48.74
CA PRO A 573 60.33 -7.45 -49.39
C PRO A 573 59.96 -6.04 -48.91
N ALA A 574 59.29 -5.25 -49.76
CA ALA A 574 58.91 -3.87 -49.43
C ALA A 574 58.04 -3.81 -48.17
N GLU A 575 57.14 -4.78 -48.02
CA GLU A 575 56.25 -4.92 -46.88
C GLU A 575 57.00 -5.24 -45.57
N MET A 576 58.17 -5.90 -45.66
CA MET A 576 59.06 -6.15 -44.52
C MET A 576 59.87 -4.90 -44.14
N SER A 577 60.16 -4.01 -45.10
CA SER A 577 61.02 -2.85 -44.86
C SER A 577 60.42 -1.86 -43.85
N GLU A 578 59.10 -1.67 -43.85
CA GLU A 578 58.42 -0.81 -42.86
C GLU A 578 58.47 -1.42 -41.45
N MET A 579 58.35 -2.74 -41.36
CA MET A 579 58.43 -3.51 -40.11
C MET A 579 59.84 -3.49 -39.53
N ALA A 580 60.83 -3.72 -40.37
CA ALA A 580 62.24 -3.64 -40.01
C ALA A 580 62.64 -2.21 -39.61
N LEU A 581 62.00 -1.16 -40.18
CA LEU A 581 62.17 0.22 -39.70
C LEU A 581 61.64 0.39 -38.27
N THR A 582 60.50 -0.20 -37.94
CA THR A 582 59.93 -0.19 -36.58
C THR A 582 60.87 -0.88 -35.58
N ILE A 583 61.43 -2.05 -35.94
CA ILE A 583 62.39 -2.79 -35.10
C ILE A 583 63.69 -2.01 -34.92
N TYR A 584 64.20 -1.41 -36.01
CA TYR A 584 65.38 -0.56 -35.99
C TYR A 584 65.18 0.61 -35.01
N LYS A 585 64.05 1.32 -35.14
CA LYS A 585 63.71 2.47 -34.29
C LYS A 585 63.57 2.09 -32.83
N ALA A 586 62.93 0.97 -32.51
CA ALA A 586 62.80 0.47 -31.14
C ALA A 586 64.17 0.19 -30.52
N ASN A 587 64.99 -0.61 -31.20
CA ASN A 587 66.30 -1.00 -30.68
C ASN A 587 67.26 0.18 -30.59
N LEU A 588 67.21 1.12 -31.54
CA LEU A 588 68.01 2.34 -31.49
C LEU A 588 67.64 3.20 -30.26
N ALA A 589 66.36 3.33 -29.96
CA ALA A 589 65.90 4.11 -28.81
C ALA A 589 66.22 3.45 -27.47
N LEU A 590 66.21 2.12 -27.40
CA LEU A 590 66.53 1.37 -26.19
C LEU A 590 68.03 1.32 -25.90
N THR A 591 68.84 1.14 -26.93
CA THR A 591 70.27 0.88 -26.78
C THR A 591 71.14 2.12 -27.06
N GLY A 592 70.59 3.15 -27.72
CA GLY A 592 71.35 4.28 -28.25
C GLY A 592 72.37 3.88 -29.32
N ASN A 593 72.35 2.63 -29.80
CA ASN A 593 73.40 2.06 -30.65
C ASN A 593 72.83 1.57 -31.99
N ALA A 594 73.21 2.26 -33.08
CA ALA A 594 72.80 1.92 -34.44
C ALA A 594 73.29 0.54 -34.91
N SER A 595 74.42 0.06 -34.40
CA SER A 595 74.91 -1.30 -34.71
C SER A 595 74.02 -2.35 -34.07
N ALA A 596 73.64 -2.19 -32.80
CA ALA A 596 72.73 -3.12 -32.13
C ALA A 596 71.33 -3.10 -32.79
N ALA A 597 70.87 -1.93 -33.21
CA ALA A 597 69.63 -1.79 -33.97
C ALA A 597 69.71 -2.50 -35.34
N LYS A 598 70.84 -2.40 -36.04
CA LYS A 598 71.09 -3.14 -37.27
C LYS A 598 71.09 -4.65 -37.02
N ASP A 599 71.80 -5.14 -36.00
CA ASP A 599 71.89 -6.56 -35.68
C ASP A 599 70.51 -7.15 -35.33
N ALA A 600 69.65 -6.38 -34.64
CA ALA A 600 68.27 -6.75 -34.36
C ALA A 600 67.42 -6.88 -35.63
N VAL A 601 67.58 -5.95 -36.58
CA VAL A 601 66.92 -6.05 -37.88
C VAL A 601 67.44 -7.24 -38.68
N GLU A 602 68.75 -7.46 -38.73
CA GLU A 602 69.34 -8.61 -39.42
C GLU A 602 68.85 -9.93 -38.83
N THR A 603 68.74 -10.02 -37.51
CA THR A 603 68.18 -11.18 -36.80
C THR A 603 66.69 -11.38 -37.14
N PHE A 604 65.90 -10.30 -37.14
CA PHE A 604 64.49 -10.36 -37.52
C PHE A 604 64.31 -10.85 -38.96
N VAL A 605 65.05 -10.28 -39.91
CA VAL A 605 65.01 -10.67 -41.32
C VAL A 605 65.45 -12.13 -41.46
N ALA A 606 66.55 -12.55 -40.84
CA ALA A 606 67.01 -13.94 -40.89
C ALA A 606 66.02 -14.95 -40.26
N THR A 607 65.33 -14.54 -39.19
CA THR A 607 64.35 -15.38 -38.50
C THR A 607 63.07 -15.53 -39.31
N ASN A 608 62.63 -14.49 -40.02
CA ASN A 608 61.33 -14.47 -40.68
C ASN A 608 61.38 -14.71 -42.20
N THR A 609 62.57 -14.66 -42.81
CA THR A 609 62.72 -14.91 -44.25
C THR A 609 63.39 -16.24 -44.56
N ALA A 610 63.00 -16.82 -45.69
CA ALA A 610 63.76 -17.83 -46.39
C ALA A 610 64.57 -17.15 -47.50
N GLN A 611 65.82 -17.58 -47.67
CA GLN A 611 66.73 -17.04 -48.67
C GLN A 611 66.84 -18.00 -49.85
N PHE A 612 66.91 -17.44 -51.05
CA PHE A 612 67.04 -18.17 -52.31
C PHE A 612 68.24 -17.62 -53.09
N LYS A 613 69.06 -18.52 -53.63
CA LYS A 613 70.30 -18.15 -54.32
C LYS A 613 70.46 -18.96 -55.60
N THR A 614 71.05 -18.35 -56.61
CA THR A 614 71.67 -19.05 -57.75
C THR A 614 73.20 -18.91 -57.62
N SER A 615 73.99 -19.46 -58.54
CA SER A 615 75.46 -19.38 -58.49
C SER A 615 76.05 -17.96 -58.61
N GLY A 616 75.21 -16.92 -58.71
CA GLY A 616 75.59 -15.49 -58.79
C GLY A 616 75.09 -14.65 -57.60
N GLU A 617 75.43 -13.36 -57.58
CA GLU A 617 75.27 -12.47 -56.41
C GLU A 617 73.84 -12.03 -56.01
N PRO A 618 72.75 -12.06 -56.80
CA PRO A 618 71.48 -11.66 -56.23
C PRO A 618 70.92 -12.75 -55.31
N MET A 619 70.74 -12.39 -54.03
CA MET A 619 69.98 -13.17 -53.05
C MET A 619 68.53 -12.67 -53.02
N GLY A 620 67.55 -13.57 -53.11
CA GLY A 620 66.15 -13.24 -52.81
C GLY A 620 65.80 -13.57 -51.36
N ALA A 621 65.00 -12.73 -50.70
CA ALA A 621 64.47 -13.01 -49.38
C ALA A 621 62.93 -12.89 -49.39
N ILE A 622 62.24 -13.91 -48.91
CA ILE A 622 60.77 -14.01 -48.90
C ILE A 622 60.31 -14.46 -47.52
N PHE A 623 59.13 -14.05 -47.09
CA PHE A 623 58.58 -14.51 -45.81
C PHE A 623 58.42 -16.04 -45.76
N LYS A 624 58.83 -16.65 -44.65
CA LYS A 624 58.65 -18.11 -44.44
C LYS A 624 57.18 -18.53 -44.49
N THR A 625 56.27 -17.64 -44.07
CA THR A 625 54.81 -17.87 -44.10
C THR A 625 54.26 -18.00 -45.52
N GLU A 626 54.89 -17.37 -46.50
CA GLU A 626 54.45 -17.42 -47.91
C GLU A 626 54.81 -18.75 -48.60
N ILE A 627 55.72 -19.52 -48.01
CA ILE A 627 56.20 -20.79 -48.58
C ILE A 627 55.85 -22.01 -47.72
N LEU A 628 54.90 -21.89 -46.79
CA LEU A 628 54.46 -23.04 -45.98
C LEU A 628 53.91 -24.15 -46.89
N MET A 629 54.34 -25.39 -46.67
CA MET A 629 53.82 -26.56 -47.37
C MET A 629 52.53 -27.07 -46.71
N ASP A 630 52.46 -26.97 -45.39
CA ASP A 630 51.27 -27.18 -44.60
C ASP A 630 50.96 -25.88 -43.83
N PRO A 631 49.82 -25.22 -44.09
CA PRO A 631 49.41 -24.02 -43.36
C PRO A 631 49.33 -24.18 -41.84
N ASN A 632 49.20 -25.42 -41.34
CA ASN A 632 49.09 -25.72 -39.91
C ASN A 632 50.42 -26.11 -39.25
N ASP A 633 51.49 -26.35 -40.02
CA ASP A 633 52.83 -26.63 -39.51
C ASP A 633 53.80 -25.51 -39.87
N VAL A 634 54.13 -24.70 -38.86
CA VAL A 634 55.08 -23.57 -38.96
C VAL A 634 56.52 -23.99 -39.24
N THR A 635 56.86 -25.28 -39.26
CA THR A 635 58.19 -25.77 -39.68
C THR A 635 58.20 -26.24 -41.15
N SER A 636 57.02 -26.37 -41.77
CA SER A 636 56.85 -26.84 -43.14
C SER A 636 57.45 -25.89 -44.20
N TRP A 637 57.79 -24.65 -43.81
CA TRP A 637 58.53 -23.71 -44.66
C TRP A 637 59.89 -24.25 -45.09
N LYS A 638 60.52 -25.17 -44.33
CA LYS A 638 61.81 -25.77 -44.74
C LYS A 638 61.64 -26.61 -46.01
N ALA A 639 60.61 -27.44 -46.03
CA ALA A 639 60.22 -28.20 -47.22
C ALA A 639 59.78 -27.25 -48.35
N GLY A 640 59.04 -26.20 -47.98
CA GLY A 640 58.71 -25.07 -48.85
C GLY A 640 59.91 -24.47 -49.57
N GLN A 641 60.93 -24.10 -48.79
CA GLN A 641 62.15 -23.49 -49.27
C GLN A 641 62.89 -24.42 -50.22
N THR A 642 63.01 -25.71 -49.90
CA THR A 642 63.63 -26.69 -50.80
C THR A 642 62.89 -26.79 -52.13
N ALA A 643 61.56 -26.82 -52.12
CA ALA A 643 60.78 -26.94 -53.35
C ALA A 643 60.83 -25.66 -54.21
N VAL A 644 60.76 -24.49 -53.58
CA VAL A 644 60.89 -23.20 -54.28
C VAL A 644 62.31 -23.04 -54.85
N GLN A 645 63.34 -23.45 -54.12
CA GLN A 645 64.72 -23.46 -54.61
C GLN A 645 64.88 -24.42 -55.80
N ALA A 646 64.28 -25.61 -55.76
CA ALA A 646 64.31 -26.54 -56.89
C ALA A 646 63.63 -25.97 -58.15
N LYS A 647 62.56 -25.17 -57.99
CA LYS A 647 61.92 -24.45 -59.10
C LYS A 647 62.81 -23.34 -59.65
N LEU A 648 63.48 -22.59 -58.79
CA LEU A 648 64.46 -21.59 -59.20
C LEU A 648 65.62 -22.23 -59.98
N ASP A 649 66.16 -23.34 -59.49
CA ASP A 649 67.26 -24.06 -60.14
C ASP A 649 66.83 -24.63 -61.51
N ALA A 650 65.64 -25.24 -61.58
CA ALA A 650 65.08 -25.75 -62.83
C ALA A 650 64.85 -24.61 -63.85
N PHE A 651 64.37 -23.46 -63.40
CA PHE A 651 64.21 -22.28 -64.26
C PHE A 651 65.57 -21.80 -64.79
N SER A 652 66.59 -21.68 -63.93
CA SER A 652 67.94 -21.27 -64.35
C SER A 652 68.58 -22.26 -65.33
N GLN A 653 68.31 -23.56 -65.21
CA GLN A 653 68.79 -24.57 -66.16
C GLN A 653 68.04 -24.55 -67.50
N ALA A 654 66.72 -24.33 -67.48
CA ALA A 654 65.90 -24.28 -68.68
C ALA A 654 66.13 -22.99 -69.50
N HIS A 655 66.59 -21.92 -68.85
CA HIS A 655 66.77 -20.60 -69.43
C HIS A 655 68.14 -19.97 -69.12
N PRO A 656 69.26 -20.60 -69.53
CA PRO A 656 70.60 -20.13 -69.20
C PRO A 656 70.89 -18.72 -69.73
N GLU A 657 70.35 -18.35 -70.90
CA GLU A 657 70.58 -17.07 -71.57
C GLU A 657 70.10 -15.85 -70.75
N VAL A 658 68.99 -15.99 -70.02
CA VAL A 658 68.44 -14.93 -69.14
C VAL A 658 68.92 -15.05 -67.70
N ALA A 659 69.44 -16.20 -67.31
CA ALA A 659 69.99 -16.46 -65.97
C ALA A 659 71.50 -16.12 -65.85
N THR A 660 72.17 -15.68 -66.93
CA THR A 660 73.62 -15.39 -66.98
C THR A 660 74.14 -14.37 -65.93
N GLY A 661 73.26 -13.58 -65.31
CA GLY A 661 73.60 -12.67 -64.19
C GLY A 661 73.07 -13.11 -62.81
N GLY A 662 72.33 -14.22 -62.75
CA GLY A 662 71.62 -14.70 -61.57
C GLY A 662 70.11 -14.46 -61.65
N ALA A 663 69.37 -15.36 -61.01
CA ALA A 663 67.93 -15.29 -60.79
C ALA A 663 67.64 -15.42 -59.29
N PHE A 664 66.55 -14.81 -58.84
CA PHE A 664 66.12 -14.82 -57.45
C PHE A 664 64.60 -14.80 -57.34
N VAL A 665 64.07 -15.28 -56.23
CA VAL A 665 62.63 -15.26 -55.97
C VAL A 665 62.28 -14.00 -55.18
N VAL A 666 61.20 -13.32 -55.57
CA VAL A 666 60.61 -12.17 -54.86
C VAL A 666 59.14 -12.41 -54.57
N SER A 667 58.65 -11.80 -53.50
CA SER A 667 57.21 -11.69 -53.23
C SER A 667 56.74 -10.29 -53.63
N ARG A 668 55.56 -10.21 -54.26
CA ARG A 668 54.82 -8.97 -54.49
C ARG A 668 53.34 -9.25 -54.23
N ASN A 669 52.72 -8.54 -53.28
CA ASN A 669 51.31 -8.77 -52.92
C ASN A 669 50.99 -10.24 -52.56
N SER A 670 51.89 -10.91 -51.85
CA SER A 670 51.77 -12.33 -51.47
C SER A 670 51.70 -13.31 -52.65
N GLN A 671 52.18 -12.90 -53.83
CA GLN A 671 52.44 -13.76 -54.96
C GLN A 671 53.94 -13.87 -55.20
N LEU A 672 54.43 -15.07 -55.47
CA LEU A 672 55.84 -15.31 -55.68
C LEU A 672 56.17 -15.20 -57.16
N TYR A 673 57.35 -14.67 -57.45
CA TYR A 673 57.88 -14.55 -58.80
C TYR A 673 59.36 -14.89 -58.82
N ILE A 674 59.82 -15.54 -59.89
CA ILE A 674 61.23 -15.63 -60.23
C ILE A 674 61.58 -14.39 -61.06
N GLN A 675 62.56 -13.62 -60.61
CA GLN A 675 63.05 -12.43 -61.29
C GLN A 675 64.53 -12.58 -61.65
N THR A 676 64.89 -12.20 -62.87
CA THR A 676 66.29 -12.17 -63.35
C THR A 676 66.84 -10.75 -63.36
N LEU A 677 68.17 -10.60 -63.38
CA LEU A 677 68.82 -9.28 -63.44
C LEU A 677 68.55 -8.50 -64.73
N ASN A 678 68.23 -9.18 -65.83
CA ASN A 678 67.85 -8.55 -67.10
C ASN A 678 66.34 -8.21 -67.18
N GLY A 679 65.58 -8.41 -66.11
CA GLY A 679 64.19 -7.94 -65.99
C GLY A 679 63.09 -8.93 -66.38
N ARG A 680 63.39 -10.19 -66.67
CA ARG A 680 62.37 -11.23 -66.86
C ARG A 680 61.72 -11.57 -65.53
N VAL A 681 60.39 -11.76 -65.55
CA VAL A 681 59.57 -12.10 -64.37
C VAL A 681 58.70 -13.30 -64.73
N GLU A 682 58.80 -14.37 -63.95
CA GLU A 682 58.01 -15.60 -64.11
C GLU A 682 57.17 -15.83 -62.84
N PRO A 683 55.83 -16.00 -62.92
CA PRO A 683 55.01 -16.26 -61.75
C PRO A 683 55.30 -17.65 -61.17
N LEU A 684 55.28 -17.74 -59.84
CA LEU A 684 55.48 -18.96 -59.09
C LEU A 684 54.29 -19.19 -58.14
N HIS A 685 53.45 -20.17 -58.45
CA HIS A 685 52.27 -20.48 -57.65
C HIS A 685 52.57 -21.56 -56.60
N MET A 686 52.39 -21.21 -55.32
CA MET A 686 52.63 -22.16 -54.22
C MET A 686 51.65 -23.33 -54.21
N GLN A 687 50.44 -23.16 -54.77
CA GLN A 687 49.48 -24.26 -54.86
C GLN A 687 49.99 -25.35 -55.81
N ASP A 688 50.53 -24.98 -56.96
CA ASP A 688 51.15 -25.93 -57.90
C ASP A 688 52.34 -26.65 -57.27
N ILE A 689 53.15 -25.92 -56.49
CA ILE A 689 54.29 -26.49 -55.75
C ILE A 689 53.81 -27.49 -54.70
N ARG A 690 52.76 -27.16 -53.93
CA ARG A 690 52.17 -28.04 -52.92
C ARG A 690 51.57 -29.30 -53.55
N ASP A 691 50.83 -29.14 -54.64
CA ASP A 691 50.21 -30.25 -55.36
C ASP A 691 51.25 -31.19 -55.97
N GLU A 692 52.32 -30.63 -56.56
CA GLU A 692 53.44 -31.42 -57.08
C GLU A 692 54.19 -32.14 -55.94
N ASN A 693 54.42 -31.46 -54.82
CA ASN A 693 55.09 -32.04 -53.66
C ASN A 693 54.23 -33.15 -53.02
N ALA A 694 52.92 -32.94 -52.89
CA ALA A 694 51.99 -33.95 -52.40
C ALA A 694 51.95 -35.18 -53.31
N ARG A 695 51.99 -35.00 -54.64
CA ARG A 695 52.10 -36.10 -55.61
C ARG A 695 53.42 -36.86 -55.44
N LYS A 696 54.55 -36.16 -55.30
CA LYS A 696 55.86 -36.79 -55.07
C LYS A 696 55.88 -37.59 -53.76
N VAL A 697 55.40 -37.02 -52.67
CA VAL A 697 55.34 -37.69 -51.36
C VAL A 697 54.38 -38.90 -51.39
N ALA A 698 53.25 -38.79 -52.10
CA ALA A 698 52.34 -39.92 -52.29
C ALA A 698 52.99 -41.07 -53.07
N GLN A 699 53.70 -40.74 -54.16
CA GLN A 699 54.47 -41.72 -54.95
C GLN A 699 55.58 -42.38 -54.11
N GLU A 700 56.34 -41.61 -53.35
CA GLU A 700 57.39 -42.17 -52.47
C GLU A 700 56.83 -43.10 -51.39
N ARG A 701 55.64 -42.79 -50.85
CA ARG A 701 54.95 -43.67 -49.88
C ARG A 701 54.43 -44.94 -50.52
N GLU A 702 53.91 -44.87 -51.74
CA GLU A 702 53.50 -46.06 -52.50
C GLU A 702 54.70 -46.93 -52.83
N ASP A 703 55.79 -46.34 -53.32
CA ASP A 703 57.04 -47.04 -53.59
C ASP A 703 57.64 -47.68 -52.32
N ALA A 704 57.58 -47.00 -51.18
CA ALA A 704 58.01 -47.56 -49.90
C ALA A 704 57.14 -48.74 -49.45
N LYS A 705 55.81 -48.64 -49.57
CA LYS A 705 54.89 -49.75 -49.28
C LYS A 705 55.12 -50.93 -50.20
N LEU A 706 55.38 -50.70 -51.49
CA LEU A 706 55.69 -51.75 -52.44
C LEU A 706 57.01 -52.45 -52.08
N ARG A 707 58.03 -51.71 -51.63
CA ARG A 707 59.28 -52.27 -51.11
C ARG A 707 59.05 -53.12 -49.86
N GLU A 708 58.28 -52.61 -48.89
CA GLU A 708 57.96 -53.32 -47.65
C GLU A 708 57.14 -54.59 -47.91
N GLN A 709 56.14 -54.53 -48.78
CA GLN A 709 55.37 -55.71 -49.20
C GLN A 709 56.23 -56.73 -49.94
N ALA A 710 57.18 -56.28 -50.77
CA ALA A 710 58.13 -57.17 -51.43
C ALA A 710 59.11 -57.83 -50.42
N ASP A 711 59.44 -57.15 -49.32
CA ASP A 711 60.25 -57.69 -48.23
C ASP A 711 59.43 -58.65 -47.33
N ILE A 712 58.17 -58.33 -47.04
CA ILE A 712 57.23 -59.20 -46.30
C ILE A 712 56.91 -60.47 -47.12
N LYS A 713 56.71 -60.36 -48.43
CA LYS A 713 56.46 -61.53 -49.26
C LYS A 713 57.68 -62.45 -49.31
N ARG A 714 58.89 -61.87 -49.41
CA ARG A 714 60.14 -62.62 -49.29
C ARG A 714 60.31 -63.28 -47.93
N SER A 715 59.84 -62.66 -46.86
CA SER A 715 59.87 -63.27 -45.54
C SER A 715 58.82 -64.36 -45.39
N GLN A 716 57.58 -64.18 -45.83
CA GLN A 716 56.50 -65.17 -45.72
C GLN A 716 56.73 -66.45 -46.55
N GLU A 717 57.32 -66.34 -47.74
CA GLU A 717 57.74 -67.52 -48.52
C GLU A 717 58.79 -68.38 -47.78
N GLY A 718 59.44 -67.84 -46.75
CA GLY A 718 60.32 -68.58 -45.85
C GLY A 718 59.63 -69.32 -44.68
N TRP A 719 58.35 -69.05 -44.38
CA TRP A 719 57.68 -69.46 -43.13
C TRP A 719 56.53 -70.47 -43.31
N GLU A 720 56.30 -70.98 -44.52
CA GLU A 720 55.25 -71.98 -44.81
C GLU A 720 55.58 -73.42 -44.34
N LYS A 721 56.42 -73.56 -43.31
CA LYS A 721 56.74 -74.86 -42.68
C LYS A 721 56.67 -74.73 -41.16
N ASP A 722 55.63 -75.37 -40.60
CA ASP A 722 55.44 -75.77 -39.20
C ASP A 722 54.40 -74.97 -38.38
N PRO A 723 53.13 -75.44 -38.36
CA PRO A 723 52.04 -74.77 -37.63
C PRO A 723 52.21 -74.73 -36.10
N MET A 724 53.15 -75.47 -35.50
CA MET A 724 53.40 -75.43 -34.05
C MET A 724 54.13 -74.17 -33.57
N LEU A 725 54.80 -73.42 -34.46
CA LEU A 725 55.51 -72.19 -34.11
C LEU A 725 54.56 -70.98 -33.95
N VAL A 726 53.49 -70.95 -34.72
CA VAL A 726 52.48 -69.89 -34.73
C VAL A 726 51.75 -69.80 -33.39
N GLU A 727 51.42 -70.95 -32.79
CA GLU A 727 50.70 -71.02 -31.52
C GLU A 727 51.56 -70.60 -30.31
N ARG A 728 52.89 -70.70 -30.45
CA ARG A 728 53.85 -70.26 -29.44
C ARG A 728 54.05 -68.75 -29.49
N GLN A 729 54.16 -68.17 -30.69
CA GLN A 729 54.36 -66.73 -30.87
C GLN A 729 53.11 -65.90 -30.58
N ILE A 730 51.89 -66.41 -30.86
CA ILE A 730 50.64 -65.76 -30.44
C ILE A 730 50.55 -65.69 -28.90
N ARG A 731 51.10 -66.69 -28.20
CA ARG A 731 51.15 -66.72 -26.74
C ARG A 731 52.15 -65.71 -26.17
N GLU A 732 53.32 -65.57 -26.80
CA GLU A 732 54.33 -64.56 -26.41
C GLU A 732 53.86 -63.12 -26.71
N TYR A 733 53.16 -62.89 -27.83
CA TYR A 733 52.63 -61.57 -28.18
C TYR A 733 51.53 -61.09 -27.22
N LYS A 734 50.70 -62.00 -26.69
CA LYS A 734 49.69 -61.67 -25.67
C LYS A 734 50.31 -61.37 -24.30
N GLN A 735 51.51 -61.89 -24.00
CA GLN A 735 52.21 -61.60 -22.75
C GLN A 735 52.99 -60.28 -22.77
N THR A 736 53.41 -59.78 -23.94
CA THR A 736 54.15 -58.51 -24.05
C THR A 736 53.27 -57.26 -24.05
N GLN A 737 51.96 -57.39 -24.36
CA GLN A 737 51.01 -56.26 -24.31
C GLN A 737 50.39 -56.01 -22.91
N GLN A 738 50.64 -56.85 -21.92
CA GLN A 738 50.24 -56.62 -20.52
C GLN A 738 51.43 -56.11 -19.69
N LYS A 739 52.00 -54.96 -20.05
CA LYS A 739 52.77 -54.13 -19.12
C LYS A 739 52.43 -52.66 -19.36
N PRO A 740 51.85 -51.95 -18.38
CA PRO A 740 51.53 -50.54 -18.54
C PRO A 740 52.80 -49.69 -18.37
N LYS A 741 53.01 -48.77 -19.31
CA LYS A 741 53.66 -47.48 -19.09
C LYS A 741 52.87 -46.41 -19.81
#